data_AF-A0A350I4L5-F1
#
_entry.id   AF-A0A350I4L5-F1
#
_cell.length_a   1.000
_cell.length_b   1.000
_cell.length_c   1.000
_cell.angle_alpha   90.00
_cell.angle_beta   90.00
_cell.angle_gamma   90.00
#
_symmetry.space_group_name_H-M   'P 1'
#
loop_
_entity.id
_entity.type
_entity.pdbx_description
1 polymer ?
#
loop_
_entity_poly.entity_id
_entity_poly.type
_entity_poly.pdbx_seq_one_letter_code
_entity_poly.pdbx_strand_id
1 'polypeptide(L)'
;MKQTLPVFKSSWQSKLTLPLVWLSIALAMIPSVWSDRVKVEYDTGTHQDTRLERSLSIYVPLNEPATPFVNQGAFEAKLESQLIINARQKVTFEMRGQGKAKLAVNDIETLNSLGEASEPITLSEGKHEIRIHFKSPKGKDAALRLFWKTADFDFEAVPSSALAKRDVTMDSSLRTARHLVAQQKCIACHQTNEPLAMPELLEKGPSLTGLGSRLNPAWVADWILNPSAIRAGAHMPTMFRDESAGEKAAHIATFLASSRGRVKRLGGGDPESGGQLFQELGCYACHSIHDETSDRISLLSVDKKFLNGVLATFLQTPTQHYPDSRMPSFDLSDSEAEDLAAFLRSLNKDKNFKKELSFGNPDIGKNLVISSGCLNCHEMQGMESTLAAPDLLAVLNSEEGCRNPASTSTSAPRFNADLKALSQIKDPTQQLIPSLGKKNLAEYSHRQFAALNCVACHQRDSVPSLRDQLSEEVAHLSKSITVDSEEESAGQAPQTIPALDHLGSKLKTHWLTTLLEGTVPEKTRPWLKARMPAWPSRAKNMATGFAHAAGISADPEMTNPGSNETIGIGETLVGIQGFSCNACHAIGDQAALAIFEGAGPNLKLTPGRLRNEFYHQWMHFPQRITPMSIMPRFAENNISPLKQYFDGNAGKQFTAIHDYLFKLASDVPPGMQSGLIGEYYKISGNRDRFIRRLNRATPFFLRIDPEIDFPNTSDGFYGTKLNDQFLVRWHGSLKIPSDGTYRFHLSSDDGSRLSIDGKSILDFLGPHSFGEKSAEIKLKKGNHELELLYEEIGGGQGCQLAWTPPGKEKQIISSAHFLHAKKAFSSVRWNRATWE
;
A
#
# COMPACT_ATOMS: atom_id res chain seq x y z
N MET A 1 -61.98 -28.11 -10.20
CA MET A 1 -62.78 -29.10 -9.44
C MET A 1 -61.78 -29.93 -8.63
N LYS A 2 -61.50 -29.77 -7.32
CA LYS A 2 -62.39 -29.72 -6.12
C LYS A 2 -63.46 -30.80 -6.22
N GLN A 3 -63.60 -31.82 -5.36
CA GLN A 3 -63.14 -32.22 -4.02
C GLN A 3 -63.04 -33.77 -4.02
N THR A 4 -62.47 -34.49 -3.06
CA THR A 4 -63.06 -34.90 -1.76
C THR A 4 -62.04 -35.85 -1.08
N LEU A 5 -61.51 -35.57 0.12
CA LEU A 5 -62.04 -35.90 1.47
C LEU A 5 -61.67 -37.35 1.93
N PRO A 6 -61.61 -37.65 3.25
CA PRO A 6 -60.37 -38.03 3.95
C PRO A 6 -60.50 -39.39 4.69
N VAL A 7 -59.71 -39.60 5.77
CA VAL A 7 -60.09 -40.22 7.08
C VAL A 7 -59.39 -41.53 7.54
N PHE A 8 -58.58 -41.35 8.63
CA PHE A 8 -58.25 -42.23 9.80
C PHE A 8 -57.35 -43.48 9.60
N LYS A 9 -56.57 -43.99 10.58
CA LYS A 9 -56.67 -44.04 12.07
C LYS A 9 -55.32 -44.49 12.69
N SER A 10 -54.97 -43.98 13.89
CA SER A 10 -54.32 -44.61 15.08
C SER A 10 -53.09 -45.56 14.92
N SER A 11 -52.09 -45.68 15.79
CA SER A 11 -52.00 -45.58 17.26
C SER A 11 -50.55 -45.83 17.74
N TRP A 12 -50.14 -45.12 18.80
CA TRP A 12 -49.34 -45.58 19.95
C TRP A 12 -47.80 -45.75 19.88
N GLN A 13 -47.14 -44.88 20.67
CA GLN A 13 -46.03 -45.08 21.62
C GLN A 13 -44.83 -45.98 21.26
N SER A 14 -43.62 -45.41 21.27
CA SER A 14 -42.60 -45.69 22.30
C SER A 14 -41.33 -44.86 22.12
N LYS A 15 -40.64 -44.68 23.25
CA LYS A 15 -39.39 -43.94 23.50
C LYS A 15 -38.27 -44.23 22.49
N LEU A 16 -37.63 -43.16 21.99
CA LEU A 16 -36.21 -43.18 21.66
C LEU A 16 -35.60 -41.82 21.97
N THR A 17 -34.84 -41.78 23.06
CA THR A 17 -33.82 -40.78 23.34
C THR A 17 -32.71 -40.92 22.30
N LEU A 18 -32.53 -39.90 21.46
CA LEU A 18 -31.33 -39.71 20.65
C LEU A 18 -30.72 -38.36 21.05
N PRO A 19 -29.44 -38.33 21.46
CA PRO A 19 -28.79 -37.08 21.84
C PRO A 19 -28.65 -36.21 20.59
N LEU A 20 -28.93 -34.92 20.74
CA LEU A 20 -28.53 -33.87 19.82
C LEU A 20 -27.00 -33.86 19.76
N VAL A 21 -26.44 -34.68 18.87
CA VAL A 21 -25.06 -34.54 18.42
C VAL A 21 -25.05 -33.27 17.59
N TRP A 22 -24.64 -32.18 18.23
CA TRP A 22 -24.16 -31.00 17.54
C TRP A 22 -23.09 -31.47 16.56
N LEU A 23 -23.38 -31.38 15.27
CA LEU A 23 -22.35 -31.41 14.25
C LEU A 23 -21.50 -30.16 14.50
N SER A 24 -20.41 -30.34 15.23
CA SER A 24 -19.25 -29.45 15.15
C SER A 24 -18.82 -29.50 13.69
N ILE A 25 -19.30 -28.54 12.89
CA ILE A 25 -18.74 -28.28 11.57
C ILE A 25 -17.28 -27.98 11.84
N ALA A 26 -16.46 -28.95 11.43
CA ALA A 26 -15.02 -28.91 11.50
C ALA A 26 -14.54 -27.56 10.97
N LEU A 27 -13.49 -27.04 11.62
CA LEU A 27 -12.59 -26.02 11.08
C LEU A 27 -12.56 -26.13 9.56
N ALA A 28 -13.33 -25.28 8.88
CA ALA A 28 -13.09 -25.03 7.48
C ALA A 28 -11.77 -24.29 7.48
N MET A 29 -10.69 -25.03 7.20
CA MET A 29 -9.46 -24.41 6.75
C MET A 29 -9.88 -23.37 5.73
N ILE A 30 -9.65 -22.08 6.04
CA ILE A 30 -9.77 -21.03 5.05
C ILE A 30 -8.87 -21.52 3.91
N PRO A 31 -9.43 -21.92 2.75
CA PRO A 31 -8.60 -22.36 1.64
C PRO A 31 -7.62 -21.23 1.39
N SER A 32 -6.33 -21.55 1.23
CA SER A 32 -5.29 -20.55 1.06
C SER A 32 -5.82 -19.46 0.12
N VAL A 33 -5.98 -18.24 0.63
CA VAL A 33 -6.49 -17.08 -0.12
C VAL A 33 -5.53 -16.67 -1.24
N TRP A 34 -4.45 -17.43 -1.37
CA TRP A 34 -3.35 -17.27 -2.28
C TRP A 34 -3.62 -18.06 -3.55
N SER A 35 -3.59 -17.35 -4.67
CA SER A 35 -3.55 -17.98 -5.97
C SER A 35 -2.12 -18.51 -6.22
N ASP A 36 -1.80 -19.65 -5.63
CA ASP A 36 -0.55 -20.36 -5.83
C ASP A 36 -0.56 -20.98 -7.24
N ARG A 37 -0.23 -20.17 -8.25
CA ARG A 37 -0.38 -20.54 -9.67
C ARG A 37 0.93 -20.83 -10.36
N VAL A 38 2.02 -20.24 -9.89
CA VAL A 38 3.36 -20.38 -10.45
C VAL A 38 4.31 -20.85 -9.37
N LYS A 39 4.97 -21.99 -9.57
CA LYS A 39 6.10 -22.39 -8.73
C LYS A 39 7.35 -21.73 -9.29
N VAL A 40 8.12 -21.04 -8.46
CA VAL A 40 9.39 -20.41 -8.84
C VAL A 40 10.51 -20.93 -7.96
N GLU A 41 11.49 -21.58 -8.58
CA GLU A 41 12.73 -22.04 -7.95
C GLU A 41 13.84 -21.06 -8.31
N TYR A 42 14.47 -20.44 -7.32
CA TYR A 42 15.63 -19.54 -7.47
C TYR A 42 16.90 -20.27 -7.06
N ASP A 43 17.97 -20.10 -7.82
CA ASP A 43 19.28 -20.73 -7.60
C ASP A 43 20.41 -19.71 -7.81
N THR A 44 21.26 -19.52 -6.79
CA THR A 44 22.47 -18.68 -6.87
C THR A 44 23.77 -19.51 -7.01
N GLY A 45 23.65 -20.82 -7.24
CA GLY A 45 24.73 -21.81 -7.25
C GLY A 45 25.23 -22.22 -5.85
N THR A 46 24.95 -21.41 -4.83
CA THR A 46 25.29 -21.70 -3.42
C THR A 46 24.08 -21.93 -2.54
N HIS A 47 22.95 -21.31 -2.88
CA HIS A 47 21.69 -21.39 -2.15
C HIS A 47 20.54 -21.52 -3.13
N GLN A 48 19.50 -22.22 -2.71
CA GLN A 48 18.27 -22.37 -3.46
C GLN A 48 17.07 -22.02 -2.57
N ASP A 49 16.06 -21.44 -3.18
CA ASP A 49 14.78 -21.16 -2.54
C ASP A 49 13.65 -21.36 -3.53
N THR A 50 12.57 -21.98 -3.09
CA THR A 50 11.37 -22.16 -3.93
C THR A 50 10.20 -21.44 -3.27
N ARG A 51 9.41 -20.74 -4.08
CA ARG A 51 8.19 -20.07 -3.63
C ARG A 51 7.07 -20.16 -4.65
N LEU A 52 5.86 -19.84 -4.20
CA LEU A 52 4.67 -19.75 -5.04
C LEU A 52 4.41 -18.28 -5.38
N GLU A 53 4.20 -18.02 -6.66
CA GLU A 53 3.91 -16.71 -7.24
C GLU A 53 2.57 -16.73 -7.96
N ARG A 54 2.01 -15.54 -8.11
CA ARG A 54 0.71 -15.34 -8.75
C ARG A 54 0.79 -15.29 -10.27
N SER A 55 1.91 -14.82 -10.82
CA SER A 55 2.08 -14.56 -12.25
C SER A 55 3.43 -15.05 -12.75
N LEU A 56 3.52 -15.28 -14.07
CA LEU A 56 4.74 -15.65 -14.77
C LEU A 56 5.63 -14.41 -14.97
N SER A 57 6.12 -13.87 -13.86
CA SER A 57 6.88 -12.63 -13.81
C SER A 57 7.96 -12.62 -12.73
N ILE A 58 9.06 -11.91 -12.99
CA ILE A 58 10.15 -11.65 -12.05
C ILE A 58 10.52 -10.17 -12.17
N TYR A 59 10.72 -9.50 -11.04
CA TYR A 59 11.50 -8.28 -10.97
C TYR A 59 12.35 -8.28 -9.70
N VAL A 60 13.66 -8.08 -9.86
CA VAL A 60 14.63 -8.03 -8.76
C VAL A 60 15.60 -6.87 -9.05
N PRO A 61 15.63 -5.81 -8.20
CA PRO A 61 16.61 -4.74 -8.33
C PRO A 61 18.05 -5.26 -8.28
N LEU A 62 18.98 -4.64 -9.00
CA LEU A 62 20.39 -5.06 -9.10
C LEU A 62 21.06 -5.39 -7.75
N ASN A 63 20.70 -4.64 -6.71
CA ASN A 63 21.32 -4.77 -5.39
C ASN A 63 20.43 -5.42 -4.32
N GLU A 64 19.40 -6.15 -4.74
CA GLU A 64 18.52 -6.88 -3.82
C GLU A 64 18.59 -8.40 -4.10
N PRO A 65 18.41 -9.25 -3.07
CA PRO A 65 18.32 -10.69 -3.28
C PRO A 65 16.95 -11.06 -3.89
N ALA A 66 16.93 -12.05 -4.77
CA ALA A 66 15.70 -12.49 -5.43
C ALA A 66 14.64 -12.99 -4.43
N THR A 67 15.10 -13.58 -3.32
CA THR A 67 14.30 -13.94 -2.16
C THR A 67 15.09 -13.69 -0.87
N PRO A 68 14.44 -13.60 0.30
CA PRO A 68 15.15 -13.47 1.58
C PRO A 68 16.07 -14.66 1.96
N PHE A 69 16.03 -15.77 1.22
CA PHE A 69 16.75 -17.00 1.56
C PHE A 69 17.89 -17.35 0.60
N VAL A 70 18.09 -16.53 -0.43
CA VAL A 70 19.26 -16.62 -1.31
C VAL A 70 20.15 -15.38 -1.14
N ASN A 71 21.38 -15.46 -1.61
CA ASN A 71 22.31 -14.34 -1.56
C ASN A 71 22.02 -13.32 -2.66
N GLN A 72 22.40 -12.06 -2.42
CA GLN A 72 22.37 -11.02 -3.45
C GLN A 72 23.36 -11.37 -4.57
N GLY A 73 22.99 -11.05 -5.81
CA GLY A 73 23.85 -11.23 -6.97
C GLY A 73 23.16 -11.97 -8.11
N ALA A 74 23.98 -12.63 -8.95
CA ALA A 74 23.46 -13.38 -10.09
C ALA A 74 22.67 -14.62 -9.63
N PHE A 75 21.54 -14.87 -10.28
CA PHE A 75 20.69 -16.01 -10.02
C PHE A 75 20.09 -16.58 -11.31
N GLU A 76 19.72 -17.85 -11.26
CA GLU A 76 18.83 -18.49 -12.21
C GLU A 76 17.47 -18.74 -11.54
N ALA A 77 16.41 -18.74 -12.34
CA ALA A 77 15.07 -19.02 -11.88
C ALA A 77 14.34 -19.96 -12.83
N LYS A 78 13.62 -20.95 -12.28
CA LYS A 78 12.71 -21.83 -13.04
C LYS A 78 11.28 -21.52 -12.62
N LEU A 79 10.46 -21.05 -13.55
CA LEU A 79 9.03 -20.81 -13.33
C LEU A 79 8.23 -21.93 -13.97
N GLU A 80 7.31 -22.53 -13.22
CA GLU A 80 6.46 -23.64 -13.67
C GLU A 80 4.99 -23.34 -13.39
N SER A 81 4.13 -23.48 -14.40
CA SER A 81 2.68 -23.26 -14.28
C SER A 81 1.91 -24.06 -15.33
N GLN A 82 0.58 -24.01 -15.26
CA GLN A 82 -0.33 -24.61 -16.25
C GLN A 82 -1.22 -23.51 -16.83
N LEU A 83 -1.09 -23.22 -18.13
CA LEU A 83 -1.95 -22.30 -18.86
C LEU A 83 -3.27 -22.98 -19.21
N ILE A 84 -4.39 -22.33 -18.92
CA ILE A 84 -5.74 -22.80 -19.25
C ILE A 84 -6.15 -22.22 -20.61
N ILE A 85 -6.50 -23.10 -21.55
CA ILE A 85 -7.05 -22.77 -22.86
C ILE A 85 -8.49 -23.25 -22.90
N ASN A 86 -9.44 -22.32 -23.05
CA ASN A 86 -10.88 -22.63 -22.99
C ASN A 86 -11.44 -23.19 -24.30
N ALA A 87 -10.75 -22.97 -25.41
CA ALA A 87 -11.12 -23.48 -26.73
C ALA A 87 -9.87 -23.60 -27.60
N ARG A 88 -9.87 -24.56 -28.52
CA ARG A 88 -8.74 -24.77 -29.45
C ARG A 88 -8.45 -23.48 -30.22
N GLN A 89 -7.22 -22.98 -30.13
CA GLN A 89 -6.83 -21.72 -30.76
C GLN A 89 -5.33 -21.65 -31.06
N LYS A 90 -4.94 -20.70 -31.91
CA LYS A 90 -3.53 -20.33 -32.11
C LYS A 90 -3.12 -19.31 -31.06
N VAL A 91 -1.98 -19.56 -30.42
CA VAL A 91 -1.41 -18.69 -29.40
C VAL A 91 0.02 -18.34 -29.81
N THR A 92 0.35 -17.05 -29.73
CA THR A 92 1.73 -16.56 -29.88
C THR A 92 2.21 -16.06 -28.52
N PHE A 93 3.43 -16.44 -28.14
CA PHE A 93 4.04 -16.01 -26.88
C PHE A 93 5.15 -14.98 -27.14
N GLU A 94 5.42 -14.14 -26.14
CA GLU A 94 6.57 -13.23 -26.11
C GLU A 94 7.06 -13.11 -24.67
N MET A 95 8.36 -13.16 -24.43
CA MET A 95 8.94 -12.85 -23.12
C MET A 95 9.59 -11.47 -23.16
N ARG A 96 9.23 -10.59 -22.22
CA ARG A 96 9.80 -9.23 -22.12
C ARG A 96 10.55 -9.05 -20.81
N GLY A 97 11.61 -8.25 -20.83
CA GLY A 97 12.34 -7.87 -19.62
C GLY A 97 13.85 -7.70 -19.83
N GLN A 98 14.61 -7.95 -18.78
CA GLN A 98 16.07 -7.82 -18.71
C GLN A 98 16.67 -9.10 -18.13
N GLY A 99 17.48 -9.80 -18.93
CA GLY A 99 18.08 -11.09 -18.58
C GLY A 99 18.20 -12.00 -19.81
N LYS A 100 18.27 -13.31 -19.59
CA LYS A 100 18.13 -14.33 -20.64
C LYS A 100 17.04 -15.30 -20.21
N ALA A 101 16.18 -15.72 -21.12
CA ALA A 101 15.10 -16.63 -20.80
C ALA A 101 14.82 -17.63 -21.92
N LYS A 102 14.32 -18.80 -21.55
CA LYS A 102 13.78 -19.82 -22.46
C LYS A 102 12.39 -20.22 -22.01
N LEU A 103 11.45 -20.34 -22.94
CA LEU A 103 10.09 -20.81 -22.71
C LEU A 103 9.91 -22.18 -23.35
N ALA A 104 9.38 -23.13 -22.60
CA ALA A 104 8.84 -24.39 -23.10
C ALA A 104 7.33 -24.47 -22.83
N VAL A 105 6.57 -24.88 -23.84
CA VAL A 105 5.13 -25.16 -23.76
C VAL A 105 4.92 -26.63 -24.07
N ASN A 106 4.35 -27.40 -23.12
CA ASN A 106 4.21 -28.85 -23.23
C ASN A 106 5.54 -29.55 -23.65
N ASP A 107 6.63 -29.20 -22.97
CA ASP A 107 8.00 -29.71 -23.21
C ASP A 107 8.65 -29.31 -24.55
N ILE A 108 7.98 -28.48 -25.36
CA ILE A 108 8.53 -27.98 -26.63
C ILE A 108 9.10 -26.57 -26.42
N GLU A 109 10.41 -26.40 -26.65
CA GLU A 109 11.05 -25.07 -26.62
C GLU A 109 10.40 -24.17 -27.68
N THR A 110 9.74 -23.10 -27.20
CA THR A 110 8.93 -22.17 -28.00
C THR A 110 9.65 -20.83 -28.20
N LEU A 111 10.44 -20.40 -27.22
CA LEU A 111 11.28 -19.21 -27.28
C LEU A 111 12.61 -19.46 -26.57
N ASN A 112 13.68 -18.83 -27.06
CA ASN A 112 15.01 -18.90 -26.45
C ASN A 112 15.65 -17.52 -26.16
N SER A 113 14.88 -16.45 -26.34
CA SER A 113 15.29 -15.06 -26.25
C SER A 113 14.19 -14.20 -25.60
N LEU A 114 14.56 -12.99 -25.17
CA LEU A 114 13.62 -11.94 -24.76
C LEU A 114 13.41 -10.96 -25.91
N GLY A 115 12.22 -10.37 -26.02
CA GLY A 115 11.88 -9.34 -27.00
C GLY A 115 11.51 -9.86 -28.40
N GLU A 116 11.37 -11.17 -28.55
CA GLU A 116 10.94 -11.82 -29.79
C GLU A 116 9.65 -12.60 -29.57
N ALA A 117 8.75 -12.52 -30.55
CA ALA A 117 7.51 -13.29 -30.57
C ALA A 117 7.75 -14.69 -31.15
N SER A 118 7.06 -15.69 -30.62
CA SER A 118 7.12 -17.06 -31.14
C SER A 118 6.35 -17.18 -32.46
N GLU A 119 6.62 -18.23 -33.22
CA GLU A 119 5.64 -18.68 -34.22
C GLU A 119 4.31 -19.05 -33.52
N PRO A 120 3.14 -18.85 -34.15
CA PRO A 120 1.87 -19.23 -33.56
C PRO A 120 1.76 -20.75 -33.36
N ILE A 121 1.51 -21.18 -32.12
CA ILE A 121 1.33 -22.59 -31.77
C ILE A 121 -0.16 -22.88 -31.59
N THR A 122 -0.64 -24.02 -32.09
CA THR A 122 -2.02 -24.45 -31.86
C THR A 122 -2.12 -25.21 -30.53
N LEU A 123 -2.92 -24.69 -29.60
CA LEU A 123 -3.22 -25.35 -28.33
C LEU A 123 -4.67 -25.86 -28.34
N SER A 124 -4.89 -27.07 -27.82
CA SER A 124 -6.22 -27.64 -27.62
C SER A 124 -6.92 -27.00 -26.42
N GLU A 125 -8.21 -27.26 -26.24
CA GLU A 125 -8.87 -26.97 -24.97
C GLU A 125 -8.21 -27.80 -23.84
N GLY A 126 -8.01 -27.20 -22.66
CA GLY A 126 -7.44 -27.85 -21.49
C GLY A 126 -6.28 -27.08 -20.87
N LYS A 127 -5.48 -27.80 -20.07
CA LYS A 127 -4.31 -27.26 -19.36
C LYS A 127 -3.03 -27.61 -20.11
N HIS A 128 -2.15 -26.62 -20.26
CA HIS A 128 -0.86 -26.74 -20.96
C HIS A 128 0.28 -26.37 -20.02
N GLU A 129 1.30 -27.22 -19.92
CA GLU A 129 2.47 -26.95 -19.09
C GLU A 129 3.27 -25.78 -19.66
N ILE A 130 3.61 -24.83 -18.79
CA ILE A 130 4.48 -23.71 -19.08
C ILE A 130 5.70 -23.81 -18.18
N ARG A 131 6.90 -23.85 -18.78
CA ARG A 131 8.16 -23.77 -18.05
C ARG A 131 9.02 -22.65 -18.62
N ILE A 132 9.50 -21.78 -17.75
CA ILE A 132 10.44 -20.71 -18.11
C ILE A 132 11.73 -20.92 -17.32
N HIS A 133 12.86 -21.00 -18.02
CA HIS A 133 14.18 -20.94 -17.41
C HIS A 133 14.76 -19.55 -17.65
N PHE A 134 15.03 -18.81 -16.57
CA PHE A 134 15.50 -17.44 -16.58
C PHE A 134 16.87 -17.32 -15.93
N LYS A 135 17.73 -16.46 -16.48
CA LYS A 135 19.04 -16.11 -15.93
C LYS A 135 19.13 -14.60 -15.79
N SER A 136 19.44 -14.13 -14.59
CA SER A 136 19.54 -12.71 -14.30
C SER A 136 20.67 -12.03 -15.11
N PRO A 137 20.51 -10.75 -15.49
CA PRO A 137 21.58 -9.99 -16.13
C PRO A 137 22.69 -9.64 -15.14
N LYS A 138 23.86 -9.26 -15.65
CA LYS A 138 24.95 -8.69 -14.84
C LYS A 138 24.82 -7.17 -14.79
N GLY A 139 24.95 -6.57 -13.59
CA GLY A 139 25.05 -5.11 -13.45
C GLY A 139 23.77 -4.32 -13.77
N LYS A 140 22.61 -4.98 -13.86
CA LYS A 140 21.30 -4.39 -14.11
C LYS A 140 20.21 -5.10 -13.30
N ASP A 141 19.05 -4.49 -13.18
CA ASP A 141 17.86 -5.16 -12.63
C ASP A 141 17.51 -6.40 -13.45
N ALA A 142 17.04 -7.44 -12.77
CA ALA A 142 16.47 -8.61 -13.41
C ALA A 142 14.98 -8.39 -13.63
N ALA A 143 14.50 -8.60 -14.85
CA ALA A 143 13.07 -8.48 -15.16
C ALA A 143 12.63 -9.56 -16.16
N LEU A 144 11.44 -10.13 -15.96
CA LEU A 144 10.82 -11.09 -16.86
C LEU A 144 9.30 -10.97 -16.73
N ARG A 145 8.59 -10.96 -17.85
CA ARG A 145 7.13 -11.12 -17.92
C ARG A 145 6.78 -11.93 -19.17
N LEU A 146 5.89 -12.93 -19.02
CA LEU A 146 5.34 -13.68 -20.16
C LEU A 146 4.10 -12.98 -20.72
N PHE A 147 4.10 -12.76 -22.02
CA PHE A 147 2.98 -12.23 -22.80
C PHE A 147 2.44 -13.29 -23.75
N TRP A 148 1.16 -13.17 -24.07
CA TRP A 148 0.48 -14.00 -25.06
C TRP A 148 -0.46 -13.17 -25.94
N LYS A 149 -0.72 -13.71 -27.13
CA LYS A 149 -1.61 -13.15 -28.15
C LYS A 149 -2.41 -14.27 -28.78
N THR A 150 -3.63 -13.96 -29.18
CA THR A 150 -4.51 -14.89 -29.92
C THR A 150 -5.13 -14.17 -31.13
N ALA A 151 -6.08 -14.80 -31.81
CA ALA A 151 -6.86 -14.11 -32.85
C ALA A 151 -7.79 -13.03 -32.25
N ASP A 152 -8.25 -13.20 -31.01
CA ASP A 152 -9.28 -12.34 -30.42
C ASP A 152 -8.71 -11.07 -29.79
N PHE A 153 -7.43 -11.10 -29.39
CA PHE A 153 -6.75 -10.01 -28.67
C PHE A 153 -5.25 -9.98 -28.97
N ASP A 154 -4.68 -8.77 -28.91
CA ASP A 154 -3.24 -8.54 -29.10
C ASP A 154 -2.42 -8.80 -27.83
N PHE A 155 -1.10 -8.68 -27.91
CA PHE A 155 -0.20 -9.01 -26.79
C PHE A 155 -0.61 -8.39 -25.45
N GLU A 156 -0.83 -9.25 -24.47
CA GLU A 156 -1.00 -8.89 -23.06
C GLU A 156 -0.21 -9.84 -22.15
N ALA A 157 0.09 -9.40 -20.93
CA ALA A 157 0.74 -10.28 -19.97
C ALA A 157 -0.23 -11.40 -19.58
N VAL A 158 0.26 -12.65 -19.51
CA VAL A 158 -0.57 -13.80 -19.15
C VAL A 158 -1.16 -13.55 -17.75
N PRO A 159 -2.49 -13.37 -17.62
CA PRO A 159 -3.10 -13.06 -16.35
C PRO A 159 -3.12 -14.31 -15.47
N SER A 160 -3.05 -14.13 -14.16
CA SER A 160 -3.18 -15.22 -13.18
C SER A 160 -4.49 -16.00 -13.34
N SER A 161 -5.58 -15.36 -13.75
CA SER A 161 -6.85 -16.03 -14.04
C SER A 161 -6.76 -17.05 -15.18
N ALA A 162 -5.80 -16.92 -16.10
CA ALA A 162 -5.52 -17.89 -17.16
C ALA A 162 -4.61 -19.04 -16.71
N LEU A 163 -4.10 -19.03 -15.48
CA LEU A 163 -3.23 -20.08 -14.95
C LEU A 163 -4.01 -21.00 -14.02
N ALA A 164 -3.76 -22.30 -14.03
CA ALA A 164 -4.38 -23.21 -13.07
C ALA A 164 -3.84 -22.99 -11.65
N LYS A 165 -4.70 -23.16 -10.65
CA LYS A 165 -4.24 -23.30 -9.25
C LYS A 165 -3.36 -24.55 -9.16
N ARG A 166 -2.24 -24.45 -8.46
CA ARG A 166 -1.37 -25.59 -8.17
C ARG A 166 -1.54 -26.00 -6.73
N ASP A 167 -1.74 -27.29 -6.51
CA ASP A 167 -1.66 -27.90 -5.19
C ASP A 167 -0.24 -28.44 -5.02
N VAL A 168 0.68 -27.59 -4.55
CA VAL A 168 2.07 -27.98 -4.29
C VAL A 168 2.30 -27.93 -2.80
N THR A 169 2.45 -29.10 -2.17
CA THR A 169 3.01 -29.19 -0.83
C THR A 169 4.48 -28.78 -0.87
N MET A 170 4.77 -27.58 -0.38
CA MET A 170 6.13 -27.08 -0.23
C MET A 170 6.45 -26.84 1.25
N ASP A 171 7.69 -27.15 1.63
CA ASP A 171 8.18 -26.75 2.95
C ASP A 171 8.29 -25.22 3.00
N SER A 172 7.36 -24.61 3.73
CA SER A 172 7.31 -23.17 3.98
C SER A 172 7.68 -22.83 5.43
N SER A 173 8.24 -23.78 6.19
CA SER A 173 8.55 -23.64 7.61
C SER A 173 9.46 -22.45 7.88
N LEU A 174 10.54 -22.30 7.11
CA LEU A 174 11.49 -21.18 7.26
C LEU A 174 10.84 -19.82 6.97
N ARG A 175 10.02 -19.72 5.91
CA ARG A 175 9.30 -18.49 5.57
C ARG A 175 8.24 -18.14 6.62
N THR A 176 7.55 -19.14 7.12
CA THR A 176 6.58 -19.03 8.22
C THR A 176 7.28 -18.56 9.51
N ALA A 177 8.40 -19.18 9.87
CA ALA A 177 9.23 -18.79 11.00
C ALA A 177 9.71 -17.34 10.89
N ARG A 178 10.24 -16.93 9.72
CA ARG A 178 10.62 -15.55 9.44
C ARG A 178 9.46 -14.58 9.64
N HIS A 179 8.27 -14.93 9.16
CA HIS A 179 7.09 -14.10 9.36
C HIS A 179 6.67 -14.01 10.84
N LEU A 180 6.69 -15.14 11.56
CA LEU A 180 6.34 -15.19 12.98
C LEU A 180 7.27 -14.31 13.82
N VAL A 181 8.59 -14.34 13.58
CA VAL A 181 9.56 -13.46 14.26
C VAL A 181 9.15 -11.98 14.12
N ALA A 182 8.71 -11.58 12.92
CA ALA A 182 8.31 -10.20 12.65
C ALA A 182 6.90 -9.85 13.15
N GLN A 183 5.94 -10.77 13.04
CA GLN A 183 4.56 -10.53 13.47
C GLN A 183 4.43 -10.48 14.99
N GLN A 184 5.20 -11.32 15.69
CA GLN A 184 5.25 -11.38 17.16
C GLN A 184 6.28 -10.42 17.78
N LYS A 185 6.98 -9.63 16.94
CA LYS A 185 7.97 -8.64 17.36
C LYS A 185 9.08 -9.24 18.25
N CYS A 186 9.54 -10.46 17.96
CA CYS A 186 10.53 -11.13 18.82
C CYS A 186 11.81 -10.30 18.98
N ILE A 187 12.24 -9.60 17.92
CA ILE A 187 13.43 -8.75 17.90
C ILE A 187 13.30 -7.51 18.82
N ALA A 188 12.09 -7.13 19.23
CA ALA A 188 11.90 -5.99 20.15
C ALA A 188 12.59 -6.22 21.51
N CYS A 189 12.65 -7.48 21.95
CA CYS A 189 13.40 -7.86 23.16
C CYS A 189 14.67 -8.65 22.79
N HIS A 190 14.57 -9.58 21.85
CA HIS A 190 15.65 -10.51 21.50
C HIS A 190 16.47 -9.95 20.34
N GLN A 191 17.41 -9.07 20.67
CA GLN A 191 18.26 -8.43 19.66
C GLN A 191 19.13 -9.45 18.91
N THR A 192 19.55 -9.06 17.70
CA THR A 192 20.49 -9.79 16.85
C THR A 192 21.51 -8.80 16.30
N ASN A 193 22.71 -9.29 15.95
CA ASN A 193 23.77 -8.49 15.35
C ASN A 193 23.53 -8.22 13.85
N GLU A 194 22.55 -8.88 13.23
CA GLU A 194 22.17 -8.64 11.83
C GLU A 194 21.47 -7.28 11.68
N PRO A 195 21.76 -6.52 10.61
CA PRO A 195 20.97 -5.35 10.27
C PRO A 195 19.52 -5.77 9.99
N LEU A 196 18.53 -5.00 10.44
CA LEU A 196 17.12 -5.31 10.21
C LEU A 196 16.63 -4.62 8.93
N ALA A 197 16.19 -5.40 7.94
CA ALA A 197 15.73 -4.85 6.65
C ALA A 197 14.31 -5.30 6.26
N MET A 198 13.72 -6.25 6.99
CA MET A 198 12.31 -6.59 6.86
C MET A 198 11.45 -5.48 7.49
N PRO A 199 10.61 -4.76 6.72
CA PRO A 199 9.91 -3.57 7.23
C PRO A 199 9.06 -3.83 8.47
N GLU A 200 8.41 -5.00 8.55
CA GLU A 200 7.57 -5.38 9.70
C GLU A 200 8.35 -5.46 11.02
N LEU A 201 9.67 -5.66 10.99
CA LEU A 201 10.48 -5.70 12.21
C LEU A 201 10.60 -4.34 12.91
N LEU A 202 10.37 -3.25 12.17
CA LEU A 202 10.54 -1.88 12.65
C LEU A 202 9.23 -1.25 13.15
N GLU A 203 8.09 -1.88 12.88
CA GLU A 203 6.78 -1.40 13.35
C GLU A 203 6.67 -1.53 14.88
N LYS A 204 6.12 -0.50 15.53
CA LYS A 204 5.90 -0.47 16.99
C LYS A 204 4.43 -0.73 17.35
N GLY A 205 4.20 -1.13 18.59
CA GLY A 205 2.85 -1.16 19.17
C GLY A 205 2.28 0.26 19.39
N PRO A 206 0.98 0.37 19.72
CA PRO A 206 0.33 1.65 19.99
C PRO A 206 1.04 2.47 21.07
N SER A 207 1.14 3.78 20.89
CA SER A 207 1.73 4.69 21.87
C SER A 207 0.97 4.67 23.19
N LEU A 208 1.71 4.55 24.30
CA LEU A 208 1.18 4.61 25.67
C LEU A 208 1.08 6.05 26.18
N THR A 209 1.69 7.01 25.48
CA THR A 209 1.62 8.43 25.82
C THR A 209 0.16 8.92 25.78
N GLY A 210 -0.27 9.61 26.83
CA GLY A 210 -1.61 10.20 26.92
C GLY A 210 -2.77 9.20 26.93
N LEU A 211 -2.49 7.91 27.21
CA LEU A 211 -3.48 6.83 27.13
C LEU A 211 -4.68 7.05 28.06
N GLY A 212 -4.46 7.61 29.25
CA GLY A 212 -5.52 7.91 30.23
C GLY A 212 -6.53 8.96 29.78
N SER A 213 -6.27 9.68 28.67
CA SER A 213 -7.26 10.56 28.05
C SER A 213 -8.11 9.88 26.98
N ARG A 214 -7.75 8.65 26.58
CA ARG A 214 -8.33 7.92 25.44
C ARG A 214 -9.11 6.68 25.83
N LEU A 215 -8.55 5.84 26.70
CA LEU A 215 -9.06 4.50 26.98
C LEU A 215 -9.58 4.37 28.42
N ASN A 216 -10.53 3.46 28.61
CA ASN A 216 -11.06 3.12 29.92
C ASN A 216 -10.02 2.31 30.72
N PRO A 217 -9.62 2.75 31.93
CA PRO A 217 -8.60 2.06 32.71
C PRO A 217 -8.95 0.61 33.09
N ALA A 218 -10.23 0.29 33.35
CA ALA A 218 -10.65 -1.08 33.65
C ALA A 218 -10.45 -1.99 32.43
N TRP A 219 -10.85 -1.51 31.24
CA TRP A 219 -10.60 -2.22 29.98
C TRP A 219 -9.11 -2.42 29.71
N VAL A 220 -8.26 -1.44 30.05
CA VAL A 220 -6.80 -1.54 29.88
C VAL A 220 -6.23 -2.64 30.77
N ALA A 221 -6.70 -2.77 32.03
CA ALA A 221 -6.28 -3.85 32.90
C ALA A 221 -6.71 -5.22 32.35
N ASP A 222 -7.95 -5.37 31.91
CA ASP A 222 -8.44 -6.62 31.29
C ASP A 222 -7.64 -6.98 30.03
N TRP A 223 -7.31 -5.98 29.21
CA TRP A 223 -6.49 -6.16 28.00
C TRP A 223 -5.07 -6.60 28.33
N ILE A 224 -4.42 -6.04 29.36
CA ILE A 224 -3.08 -6.46 29.78
C ILE A 224 -3.11 -7.88 30.38
N LEU A 225 -4.16 -8.20 31.14
CA LEU A 225 -4.31 -9.49 31.79
C LEU A 225 -4.47 -10.63 30.78
N ASN A 226 -5.34 -10.46 29.78
CA ASN A 226 -5.57 -11.49 28.76
C ASN A 226 -6.08 -10.89 27.43
N PRO A 227 -5.17 -10.44 26.54
CA PRO A 227 -5.56 -9.86 25.25
C PRO A 227 -6.38 -10.81 24.37
N SER A 228 -6.10 -12.13 24.41
CA SER A 228 -6.76 -13.11 23.54
C SER A 228 -8.18 -13.44 23.98
N ALA A 229 -8.50 -13.31 25.27
CA ALA A 229 -9.86 -13.39 25.77
C ALA A 229 -10.76 -12.24 25.28
N ILE A 230 -10.17 -11.06 25.03
CA ILE A 230 -10.89 -9.91 24.45
C ILE A 230 -10.91 -9.99 22.92
N ARG A 231 -9.79 -10.39 22.31
CA ARG A 231 -9.66 -10.53 20.86
C ARG A 231 -8.84 -11.77 20.52
N ALA A 232 -9.51 -12.82 20.03
CA ALA A 232 -8.89 -14.09 19.66
C ALA A 232 -7.71 -13.97 18.67
N GLY A 233 -7.65 -12.92 17.83
CA GLY A 233 -6.52 -12.62 16.94
C GLY A 233 -5.51 -11.61 17.49
N ALA A 234 -5.44 -11.38 18.80
CA ALA A 234 -4.51 -10.39 19.38
C ALA A 234 -3.04 -10.79 19.21
N HIS A 235 -2.23 -9.85 18.68
CA HIS A 235 -0.76 -10.00 18.62
C HIS A 235 -0.05 -9.61 19.93
N MET A 236 -0.68 -8.79 20.79
CA MET A 236 -0.12 -8.51 22.10
C MET A 236 -0.17 -9.80 22.92
N PRO A 237 0.97 -10.29 23.44
CA PRO A 237 0.98 -11.52 24.22
C PRO A 237 0.45 -11.30 25.64
N THR A 238 0.12 -12.40 26.32
CA THR A 238 -0.11 -12.38 27.76
C THR A 238 1.23 -12.19 28.48
N MET A 239 1.45 -11.02 29.07
CA MET A 239 2.74 -10.64 29.66
C MET A 239 2.98 -11.27 31.03
N PHE A 240 1.94 -11.38 31.86
CA PHE A 240 2.03 -11.94 33.21
C PHE A 240 1.19 -13.21 33.30
N ARG A 241 1.79 -14.27 33.85
CA ARG A 241 1.17 -15.61 33.92
C ARG A 241 1.16 -16.20 35.33
N ASP A 242 1.70 -15.47 36.29
CA ASP A 242 1.70 -15.85 37.70
C ASP A 242 0.39 -15.42 38.39
N GLU A 243 0.20 -15.84 39.64
CA GLU A 243 -1.01 -15.56 40.42
C GLU A 243 -1.24 -14.05 40.66
N SER A 244 -0.19 -13.23 40.58
CA SER A 244 -0.26 -11.77 40.74
C SER A 244 -0.56 -11.01 39.43
N ALA A 245 -0.80 -11.71 38.32
CA ALA A 245 -1.03 -11.10 37.00
C ALA A 245 -2.16 -10.06 37.01
N GLY A 246 -3.25 -10.34 37.72
CA GLY A 246 -4.39 -9.41 37.86
C GLY A 246 -4.00 -8.11 38.59
N GLU A 247 -3.23 -8.22 39.68
CA GLU A 247 -2.75 -7.06 40.43
C GLU A 247 -1.77 -6.22 39.60
N LYS A 248 -0.80 -6.86 38.94
CA LYS A 248 0.17 -6.20 38.05
C LYS A 248 -0.54 -5.44 36.92
N ALA A 249 -1.54 -6.06 36.29
CA ALA A 249 -2.34 -5.41 35.25
C ALA A 249 -3.08 -4.17 35.78
N ALA A 250 -3.66 -4.25 36.98
CA ALA A 250 -4.34 -3.13 37.63
C ALA A 250 -3.38 -1.98 37.99
N HIS A 251 -2.19 -2.29 38.52
CA HIS A 251 -1.13 -1.31 38.79
C HIS A 251 -0.71 -0.56 37.51
N ILE A 252 -0.41 -1.29 36.43
CA ILE A 252 -0.02 -0.70 35.14
C ILE A 252 -1.16 0.16 34.58
N ALA A 253 -2.40 -0.35 34.56
CA ALA A 253 -3.54 0.41 34.06
C ALA A 253 -3.76 1.71 34.85
N THR A 254 -3.57 1.68 36.17
CA THR A 254 -3.64 2.87 37.05
C THR A 254 -2.57 3.91 36.67
N PHE A 255 -1.33 3.46 36.45
CA PHE A 255 -0.26 4.35 35.98
C PHE A 255 -0.58 4.96 34.61
N LEU A 256 -0.97 4.14 33.63
CA LEU A 256 -1.30 4.61 32.29
C LEU A 256 -2.51 5.56 32.26
N ALA A 257 -3.47 5.36 33.17
CA ALA A 257 -4.60 6.27 33.37
C ALA A 257 -4.19 7.67 33.86
N SER A 258 -3.06 7.77 34.58
CA SER A 258 -2.49 9.05 35.01
C SER A 258 -1.80 9.81 33.86
N SER A 259 -1.37 9.10 32.80
CA SER A 259 -0.80 9.72 31.60
C SER A 259 -1.90 10.35 30.76
N ARG A 260 -2.09 11.66 30.94
CA ARG A 260 -3.11 12.45 30.21
C ARG A 260 -2.47 13.29 29.10
N GLY A 261 -3.24 13.50 28.04
CA GLY A 261 -2.85 14.30 26.89
C GLY A 261 -4.05 15.04 26.31
N ARG A 262 -3.79 15.96 25.38
CA ARG A 262 -4.87 16.65 24.66
C ARG A 262 -5.51 15.68 23.68
N VAL A 263 -6.82 15.52 23.77
CA VAL A 263 -7.62 14.65 22.89
C VAL A 263 -8.88 15.42 22.50
N LYS A 264 -9.13 15.55 21.19
CA LYS A 264 -10.40 16.07 20.68
C LYS A 264 -11.52 15.12 21.12
N ARG A 265 -12.61 15.65 21.68
CA ARG A 265 -13.79 14.86 22.02
C ARG A 265 -14.94 15.29 21.11
N LEU A 266 -15.48 14.32 20.39
CA LEU A 266 -16.58 14.45 19.46
C LEU A 266 -17.78 13.67 19.99
N GLY A 267 -18.99 14.19 19.87
CA GLY A 267 -20.18 13.50 20.34
C GLY A 267 -21.47 14.21 19.93
N GLY A 268 -22.58 13.46 19.92
CA GLY A 268 -23.89 14.00 19.51
C GLY A 268 -24.35 13.57 18.11
N GLY A 269 -23.90 12.43 17.60
CA GLY A 269 -24.35 11.88 16.31
C GLY A 269 -25.63 11.03 16.37
N ASP A 270 -26.13 10.69 15.19
CA ASP A 270 -27.33 9.89 14.94
C ASP A 270 -26.98 8.41 14.66
N PRO A 271 -27.43 7.46 15.51
CA PRO A 271 -27.19 6.02 15.31
C PRO A 271 -27.75 5.45 14.00
N GLU A 272 -28.85 6.01 13.46
CA GLU A 272 -29.43 5.52 12.21
C GLU A 272 -28.53 5.87 11.03
N SER A 273 -28.14 7.14 10.91
CA SER A 273 -27.16 7.62 9.93
C SER A 273 -25.82 6.89 10.06
N GLY A 274 -25.37 6.61 11.29
CA GLY A 274 -24.16 5.83 11.56
C GLY A 274 -24.23 4.38 11.08
N GLY A 275 -25.40 3.74 11.20
CA GLY A 275 -25.65 2.38 10.70
C GLY A 275 -25.60 2.31 9.18
N GLN A 276 -26.18 3.30 8.50
CA GLN A 276 -26.07 3.43 7.04
C GLN A 276 -24.60 3.62 6.61
N LEU A 277 -23.87 4.52 7.28
CA LEU A 277 -22.47 4.77 6.98
C LEU A 277 -21.60 3.52 7.21
N PHE A 278 -21.87 2.74 8.27
CA PHE A 278 -21.21 1.46 8.54
C PHE A 278 -21.35 0.46 7.37
N GLN A 279 -22.53 0.40 6.75
CA GLN A 279 -22.80 -0.43 5.58
C GLN A 279 -22.13 0.12 4.31
N GLU A 280 -22.23 1.44 4.07
CA GLU A 280 -21.68 2.10 2.88
C GLU A 280 -20.15 2.02 2.83
N LEU A 281 -19.48 2.15 3.98
CA LEU A 281 -18.02 1.99 4.12
C LEU A 281 -17.57 0.52 4.12
N GLY A 282 -18.52 -0.44 4.22
CA GLY A 282 -18.22 -1.87 4.23
C GLY A 282 -17.53 -2.36 5.50
N CYS A 283 -17.74 -1.68 6.64
CA CYS A 283 -17.10 -2.03 7.91
C CYS A 283 -17.38 -3.48 8.34
N TYR A 284 -18.55 -4.02 7.98
CA TYR A 284 -18.98 -5.38 8.26
C TYR A 284 -18.12 -6.47 7.60
N ALA A 285 -17.32 -6.13 6.59
CA ALA A 285 -16.42 -7.11 5.97
C ALA A 285 -15.27 -7.52 6.91
N CYS A 286 -14.92 -6.67 7.88
CA CYS A 286 -13.90 -6.93 8.90
C CYS A 286 -14.45 -7.03 10.32
N HIS A 287 -15.65 -6.50 10.55
CA HIS A 287 -16.28 -6.42 11.87
C HIS A 287 -17.60 -7.17 11.95
N SER A 288 -17.86 -7.83 13.08
CA SER A 288 -19.16 -8.41 13.39
C SER A 288 -19.94 -7.50 14.34
N ILE A 289 -21.24 -7.37 14.09
CA ILE A 289 -22.21 -6.72 14.97
C ILE A 289 -23.14 -7.75 15.66
N HIS A 290 -22.83 -9.04 15.53
CA HIS A 290 -23.58 -10.15 16.12
C HIS A 290 -22.70 -10.95 17.09
N ASP A 291 -23.35 -11.70 17.97
CA ASP A 291 -22.70 -12.54 19.00
C ASP A 291 -22.00 -13.79 18.43
N GLU A 292 -22.04 -13.99 17.11
CA GLU A 292 -21.49 -15.17 16.44
C GLU A 292 -19.95 -15.21 16.44
N THR A 293 -19.42 -16.43 16.58
CA THR A 293 -17.99 -16.72 16.43
C THR A 293 -17.61 -16.71 14.96
N SER A 294 -17.33 -15.52 14.43
CA SER A 294 -16.66 -15.35 13.13
C SER A 294 -15.20 -14.91 13.35
N ASP A 295 -14.35 -15.09 12.33
CA ASP A 295 -12.97 -14.57 12.34
C ASP A 295 -12.90 -13.02 12.30
N ARG A 296 -14.06 -12.33 12.19
CA ARG A 296 -14.19 -10.87 12.21
C ARG A 296 -14.12 -10.31 13.64
N ILE A 297 -13.69 -9.06 13.78
CA ILE A 297 -13.59 -8.39 15.09
C ILE A 297 -14.99 -7.97 15.56
N SER A 298 -15.48 -8.54 16.66
CA SER A 298 -16.76 -8.13 17.27
C SER A 298 -16.71 -6.68 17.77
N LEU A 299 -17.80 -5.94 17.52
CA LEU A 299 -17.98 -4.55 17.95
C LEU A 299 -18.94 -4.38 19.13
N LEU A 300 -19.52 -5.47 19.65
CA LEU A 300 -20.53 -5.43 20.71
C LEU A 300 -20.05 -4.82 22.03
N SER A 301 -18.74 -4.75 22.27
CA SER A 301 -18.13 -4.20 23.48
C SER A 301 -17.19 -3.02 23.21
N VAL A 302 -17.31 -2.38 22.04
CA VAL A 302 -16.41 -1.27 21.65
C VAL A 302 -16.55 -0.06 22.58
N ASP A 303 -17.73 0.17 23.14
CA ASP A 303 -18.01 1.26 24.09
C ASP A 303 -17.31 1.08 25.45
N LYS A 304 -16.94 -0.16 25.83
CA LYS A 304 -16.17 -0.45 27.04
C LYS A 304 -14.73 0.04 26.94
N LYS A 305 -14.17 0.07 25.72
CA LYS A 305 -12.76 0.41 25.46
C LYS A 305 -12.47 1.91 25.53
N PHE A 306 -13.29 2.73 24.88
CA PHE A 306 -13.02 4.15 24.70
C PHE A 306 -13.71 5.00 25.76
N LEU A 307 -13.06 6.09 26.18
CA LEU A 307 -13.72 7.11 26.99
C LEU A 307 -14.76 7.89 26.16
N ASN A 308 -15.72 8.51 26.83
CA ASN A 308 -16.80 9.28 26.17
C ASN A 308 -16.24 10.31 25.19
N GLY A 309 -16.76 10.26 23.96
CA GLY A 309 -16.41 11.15 22.85
C GLY A 309 -15.03 10.94 22.21
N VAL A 310 -14.29 9.89 22.61
CA VAL A 310 -12.99 9.56 22.00
C VAL A 310 -13.15 8.62 20.80
N LEU A 311 -14.18 7.77 20.78
CA LEU A 311 -14.38 6.80 19.71
C LEU A 311 -14.48 7.47 18.33
N ALA A 312 -15.25 8.56 18.20
CA ALA A 312 -15.36 9.33 16.97
C ALA A 312 -13.99 9.85 16.51
N THR A 313 -13.21 10.48 17.40
CA THR A 313 -11.84 10.93 17.10
C THR A 313 -10.93 9.80 16.64
N PHE A 314 -11.03 8.61 17.26
CA PHE A 314 -10.28 7.43 16.81
C PHE A 314 -10.69 7.00 15.40
N LEU A 315 -11.99 7.03 15.06
CA LEU A 315 -12.50 6.64 13.74
C LEU A 315 -12.03 7.58 12.62
N GLN A 316 -11.81 8.87 12.92
CA GLN A 316 -11.26 9.82 11.96
C GLN A 316 -9.79 9.53 11.63
N THR A 317 -8.99 9.25 12.65
CA THR A 317 -7.54 9.06 12.51
C THR A 317 -7.04 7.86 13.32
N PRO A 318 -7.34 6.61 12.91
CA PRO A 318 -6.93 5.41 13.66
C PRO A 318 -5.42 5.26 13.82
N THR A 319 -4.65 5.90 12.93
CA THR A 319 -3.19 5.85 12.88
C THR A 319 -2.51 6.87 13.80
N GLN A 320 -3.23 7.85 14.36
CA GLN A 320 -2.66 8.95 15.14
C GLN A 320 -1.77 8.49 16.31
N HIS A 321 -2.17 7.41 16.99
CA HIS A 321 -1.44 6.85 18.13
C HIS A 321 -0.92 5.43 17.84
N TYR A 322 -1.07 4.96 16.61
CA TYR A 322 -0.58 3.67 16.16
C TYR A 322 -0.40 3.73 14.63
N PRO A 323 0.73 4.27 14.13
CA PRO A 323 0.96 4.47 12.70
C PRO A 323 0.71 3.20 11.86
N ASP A 324 1.10 2.05 12.40
CA ASP A 324 0.98 0.73 11.76
C ASP A 324 -0.35 0.02 12.09
N SER A 325 -1.39 0.76 12.47
CA SER A 325 -2.72 0.19 12.70
C SER A 325 -3.23 -0.60 11.49
N ARG A 326 -3.89 -1.74 11.75
CA ARG A 326 -4.66 -2.46 10.72
C ARG A 326 -5.99 -1.77 10.40
N MET A 327 -6.56 -1.05 11.37
CA MET A 327 -7.76 -0.26 11.16
C MET A 327 -7.42 0.92 10.23
N PRO A 328 -8.01 0.99 9.04
CA PRO A 328 -7.72 2.04 8.07
C PRO A 328 -8.42 3.35 8.41
N SER A 329 -7.92 4.44 7.81
CA SER A 329 -8.68 5.70 7.73
C SER A 329 -9.62 5.70 6.51
N PHE A 330 -10.81 6.26 6.69
CA PHE A 330 -11.82 6.45 5.64
C PHE A 330 -12.06 7.94 5.31
N ASP A 331 -11.21 8.83 5.83
CA ASP A 331 -11.35 10.29 5.66
C ASP A 331 -12.74 10.78 6.09
N LEU A 332 -13.10 10.50 7.34
CA LEU A 332 -14.40 10.86 7.90
C LEU A 332 -14.41 12.31 8.36
N SER A 333 -15.47 13.04 7.98
CA SER A 333 -15.79 14.33 8.58
C SER A 333 -16.15 14.19 10.07
N ASP A 334 -16.23 15.31 10.79
CA ASP A 334 -16.61 15.31 12.21
C ASP A 334 -17.99 14.68 12.43
N SER A 335 -19.00 15.03 11.63
CA SER A 335 -20.36 14.49 11.75
C SER A 335 -20.42 13.00 11.43
N GLU A 336 -19.77 12.56 10.36
CA GLU A 336 -19.72 11.14 9.97
C GLU A 336 -19.09 10.27 11.07
N ALA A 337 -18.03 10.77 11.70
CA ALA A 337 -17.38 10.07 12.79
C ALA A 337 -18.25 10.03 14.07
N GLU A 338 -19.01 11.09 14.34
CA GLU A 338 -19.97 11.16 15.44
C GLU A 338 -21.15 10.19 15.25
N ASP A 339 -21.74 10.16 14.05
CA ASP A 339 -22.84 9.26 13.69
C ASP A 339 -22.39 7.80 13.78
N LEU A 340 -21.25 7.46 13.16
CA LEU A 340 -20.70 6.11 13.22
C LEU A 340 -20.40 5.69 14.67
N ALA A 341 -19.80 6.58 15.47
CA ALA A 341 -19.56 6.30 16.89
C ALA A 341 -20.87 6.13 17.69
N ALA A 342 -21.92 6.89 17.37
CA ALA A 342 -23.23 6.76 18.00
C ALA A 342 -23.85 5.39 17.71
N PHE A 343 -23.82 4.96 16.45
CA PHE A 343 -24.26 3.61 16.04
C PHE A 343 -23.50 2.52 16.79
N LEU A 344 -22.16 2.57 16.77
CA LEU A 344 -21.32 1.55 17.41
C LEU A 344 -21.55 1.44 18.92
N ARG A 345 -21.82 2.56 19.60
CA ARG A 345 -22.17 2.55 21.03
C ARG A 345 -23.57 2.00 21.30
N SER A 346 -24.48 2.07 20.33
CA SER A 346 -25.82 1.50 20.46
C SER A 346 -25.84 -0.03 20.42
N LEU A 347 -24.79 -0.66 19.88
CA LEU A 347 -24.67 -2.12 19.78
C LEU A 347 -24.45 -2.82 21.13
N ASN A 348 -23.97 -2.09 22.15
CA ASN A 348 -23.69 -2.70 23.45
C ASN A 348 -24.98 -3.10 24.18
N LYS A 349 -25.11 -4.40 24.43
CA LYS A 349 -26.22 -4.98 25.21
C LYS A 349 -25.95 -5.01 26.73
N ASP A 350 -24.69 -4.96 27.15
CA ASP A 350 -24.27 -5.02 28.55
C ASP A 350 -24.00 -3.63 29.14
N LYS A 351 -25.02 -3.09 29.82
CA LYS A 351 -24.94 -1.79 30.49
C LYS A 351 -24.22 -1.84 31.85
N ASN A 352 -23.82 -3.01 32.33
CA ASN A 352 -23.32 -3.23 33.70
C ASN A 352 -21.78 -3.30 33.81
N PHE A 353 -21.04 -2.93 32.76
CA PHE A 353 -19.58 -2.89 32.82
C PHE A 353 -19.08 -1.84 33.82
N LYS A 354 -18.32 -2.30 34.83
CA LYS A 354 -17.67 -1.40 35.80
C LYS A 354 -16.58 -0.60 35.10
N LYS A 355 -16.76 0.73 35.06
CA LYS A 355 -15.77 1.65 34.46
C LYS A 355 -14.59 1.96 35.39
N GLU A 356 -14.70 1.62 36.66
CA GLU A 356 -13.70 1.92 37.68
C GLU A 356 -12.81 0.72 37.93
N LEU A 357 -11.50 0.97 37.95
CA LEU A 357 -10.52 0.02 38.48
C LEU A 357 -10.82 -0.21 39.96
N SER A 358 -10.85 -1.47 40.39
CA SER A 358 -11.13 -1.83 41.78
C SER A 358 -9.98 -1.44 42.73
N PHE A 359 -8.74 -1.40 42.25
CA PHE A 359 -7.54 -1.01 43.01
C PHE A 359 -6.34 -0.77 42.07
N GLY A 360 -5.27 -0.16 42.57
CA GLY A 360 -3.99 -0.03 41.88
C GLY A 360 -3.11 1.08 42.44
N ASN A 361 -1.79 0.94 42.27
CA ASN A 361 -0.77 1.90 42.70
C ASN A 361 0.05 2.34 41.46
N PRO A 362 0.06 3.64 41.12
CA PRO A 362 0.70 4.15 39.90
C PRO A 362 2.24 4.07 39.93
N ASP A 363 2.89 4.13 41.10
CA ASP A 363 4.35 4.02 41.21
C ASP A 363 4.81 2.58 40.92
N ILE A 364 4.09 1.60 41.47
CA ILE A 364 4.28 0.19 41.13
C ILE A 364 4.03 -0.04 39.64
N GLY A 365 2.95 0.53 39.11
CA GLY A 365 2.61 0.45 37.69
C GLY A 365 3.69 1.01 36.77
N LYS A 366 4.25 2.17 37.12
CA LYS A 366 5.37 2.79 36.38
C LYS A 366 6.58 1.86 36.34
N ASN A 367 6.98 1.32 37.49
CA ASN A 367 8.11 0.40 37.57
C ASN A 367 7.87 -0.86 36.73
N LEU A 368 6.65 -1.40 36.74
CA LEU A 368 6.29 -2.57 35.92
C LEU A 368 6.35 -2.27 34.42
N VAL A 369 5.85 -1.12 33.96
CA VAL A 369 5.95 -0.71 32.54
C VAL A 369 7.40 -0.69 32.06
N ILE A 370 8.31 -0.18 32.88
CA ILE A 370 9.73 -0.04 32.57
C ILE A 370 10.46 -1.41 32.58
N SER A 371 10.14 -2.26 33.56
CA SER A 371 10.89 -3.50 33.82
C SER A 371 10.32 -4.77 33.15
N SER A 372 9.07 -4.75 32.70
CA SER A 372 8.38 -5.96 32.19
C SER A 372 8.39 -6.09 30.67
N GLY A 373 9.11 -5.21 29.96
CA GLY A 373 9.22 -5.26 28.50
C GLY A 373 8.11 -4.54 27.72
N CYS A 374 7.20 -3.81 28.38
CA CYS A 374 6.17 -3.04 27.69
C CYS A 374 6.79 -2.03 26.71
N LEU A 375 7.86 -1.36 27.14
CA LEU A 375 8.55 -0.31 26.37
C LEU A 375 9.45 -0.84 25.24
N ASN A 376 9.62 -2.16 25.11
CA ASN A 376 10.31 -2.76 23.96
C ASN A 376 9.43 -2.72 22.70
N CYS A 377 8.11 -2.90 22.87
CA CYS A 377 7.15 -2.85 21.77
C CYS A 377 6.42 -1.51 21.69
N HIS A 378 6.15 -0.88 22.83
CA HIS A 378 5.37 0.36 22.91
C HIS A 378 6.25 1.57 23.19
N GLU A 379 5.94 2.71 22.58
CA GLU A 379 6.58 3.96 22.93
C GLU A 379 5.84 4.70 24.07
N MET A 380 6.59 5.38 24.92
CA MET A 380 6.06 6.33 25.90
C MET A 380 7.06 7.47 26.13
N GLN A 381 6.59 8.72 25.97
CA GLN A 381 7.47 9.88 26.00
C GLN A 381 8.26 9.98 27.32
N GLY A 382 9.60 10.05 27.21
CA GLY A 382 10.51 10.22 28.34
C GLY A 382 10.73 8.97 29.19
N MET A 383 10.42 7.77 28.68
CA MET A 383 10.69 6.51 29.37
C MET A 383 11.30 5.46 28.44
N GLU A 384 12.19 4.65 29.01
CA GLU A 384 12.91 3.58 28.32
C GLU A 384 12.78 2.27 29.10
N SER A 385 12.91 1.14 28.40
CA SER A 385 12.87 -0.19 29.01
C SER A 385 14.16 -0.47 29.78
N THR A 386 14.05 -1.13 30.94
CA THR A 386 15.20 -1.71 31.65
C THR A 386 15.25 -3.23 31.53
N LEU A 387 14.36 -3.84 30.74
CA LEU A 387 14.34 -5.29 30.55
C LEU A 387 15.57 -5.73 29.76
N ALA A 388 16.39 -6.60 30.36
CA ALA A 388 17.41 -7.35 29.66
C ALA A 388 16.85 -8.71 29.22
N ALA A 389 16.99 -9.04 27.95
CA ALA A 389 16.56 -10.31 27.39
C ALA A 389 17.73 -11.01 26.67
N PRO A 390 17.74 -12.36 26.61
CA PRO A 390 18.71 -13.08 25.79
C PRO A 390 18.61 -12.69 24.32
N ASP A 391 19.70 -12.84 23.56
CA ASP A 391 19.66 -12.63 22.11
C ASP A 391 18.72 -13.63 21.40
N LEU A 392 18.38 -13.34 20.14
CA LEU A 392 17.45 -14.17 19.38
C LEU A 392 17.94 -15.61 19.22
N LEU A 393 19.24 -15.83 19.04
CA LEU A 393 19.78 -17.17 18.84
C LEU A 393 19.63 -18.02 20.10
N ALA A 394 19.91 -17.46 21.27
CA ALA A 394 19.75 -18.12 22.55
C ALA A 394 18.28 -18.58 22.75
N VAL A 395 17.31 -17.74 22.39
CA VAL A 395 15.89 -18.10 22.47
C VAL A 395 15.51 -19.17 21.44
N LEU A 396 16.00 -19.08 20.21
CA LEU A 396 15.76 -20.07 19.16
C LEU A 396 16.45 -21.42 19.40
N ASN A 397 17.36 -21.49 20.37
CA ASN A 397 17.97 -22.75 20.83
C ASN A 397 17.35 -23.27 22.14
N SER A 398 16.48 -22.50 22.79
CA SER A 398 15.84 -22.92 24.05
C SER A 398 14.61 -23.80 23.81
N GLU A 399 14.46 -24.85 24.63
CA GLU A 399 13.25 -25.70 24.71
C GLU A 399 12.22 -25.18 25.74
N GLU A 400 12.51 -24.04 26.38
CA GLU A 400 11.70 -23.45 27.44
C GLU A 400 11.09 -22.09 27.03
N GLY A 401 10.22 -21.54 27.89
CA GLY A 401 9.66 -20.21 27.71
C GLY A 401 8.60 -20.15 26.61
N CYS A 402 8.64 -19.09 25.77
CA CYS A 402 7.58 -18.82 24.79
C CYS A 402 7.46 -19.88 23.68
N ARG A 403 8.53 -20.65 23.41
CA ARG A 403 8.55 -21.68 22.36
C ARG A 403 7.91 -23.01 22.75
N ASN A 404 7.66 -23.21 24.04
CA ASN A 404 7.01 -24.40 24.56
C ASN A 404 5.67 -24.02 25.22
N PRO A 405 4.54 -24.23 24.52
CA PRO A 405 3.20 -23.92 25.06
C PRO A 405 2.89 -24.64 26.37
N ALA A 406 3.52 -25.80 26.63
CA ALA A 406 3.35 -26.59 27.84
C ALA A 406 4.27 -26.12 28.99
N SER A 407 5.18 -25.17 28.76
CA SER A 407 6.09 -24.69 29.80
C SER A 407 5.30 -24.04 30.94
N THR A 408 5.58 -24.50 32.16
CA THR A 408 5.03 -23.96 33.41
C THR A 408 5.74 -22.68 33.85
N SER A 409 6.88 -22.36 33.23
CA SER A 409 7.59 -21.12 33.49
C SER A 409 6.72 -19.89 33.19
N THR A 410 6.79 -18.91 34.08
CA THR A 410 6.10 -17.62 33.99
C THR A 410 7.04 -16.48 33.61
N SER A 411 8.32 -16.76 33.35
CA SER A 411 9.35 -15.75 33.06
C SER A 411 9.29 -15.16 31.65
N ALA A 412 8.50 -15.77 30.75
CA ALA A 412 8.35 -15.33 29.37
C ALA A 412 6.87 -15.07 29.02
N PRO A 413 6.59 -14.12 28.11
CA PRO A 413 5.23 -13.86 27.65
C PRO A 413 4.65 -15.06 26.88
N ARG A 414 3.33 -15.24 26.94
CA ARG A 414 2.61 -16.23 26.13
C ARG A 414 2.01 -15.57 24.89
N PHE A 415 2.55 -15.91 23.72
CA PHE A 415 1.97 -15.52 22.44
C PHE A 415 0.75 -16.37 22.12
N ASN A 416 -0.20 -15.75 21.42
CA ASN A 416 -1.45 -16.37 20.98
C ASN A 416 -1.34 -16.93 19.54
N ALA A 417 -0.12 -17.05 19.03
CA ALA A 417 0.17 -17.64 17.73
C ALA A 417 0.77 -19.03 17.91
N ASP A 418 0.57 -19.91 16.92
CA ASP A 418 1.30 -21.17 16.85
C ASP A 418 2.78 -20.89 16.49
N LEU A 419 3.66 -21.14 17.45
CA LEU A 419 5.10 -20.92 17.31
C LEU A 419 5.84 -22.19 16.86
N LYS A 420 5.14 -23.28 16.54
CA LYS A 420 5.75 -24.57 16.17
C LYS A 420 6.74 -24.48 15.01
N ALA A 421 6.48 -23.61 14.03
CA ALA A 421 7.39 -23.39 12.91
C ALA A 421 8.78 -22.89 13.36
N LEU A 422 8.87 -22.12 14.47
CA LEU A 422 10.15 -21.69 15.04
C LEU A 422 10.92 -22.86 15.65
N SER A 423 10.24 -23.85 16.22
CA SER A 423 10.84 -25.05 16.83
C SER A 423 11.35 -26.06 15.80
N GLN A 424 10.93 -25.92 14.53
CA GLN A 424 11.34 -26.81 13.44
C GLN A 424 12.60 -26.33 12.71
N ILE A 425 13.10 -25.14 13.02
CA ILE A 425 14.28 -24.57 12.35
C ILE A 425 15.54 -25.22 12.89
N LYS A 426 16.20 -26.02 12.04
CA LYS A 426 17.42 -26.77 12.41
C LYS A 426 18.67 -25.90 12.50
N ASP A 427 18.78 -24.88 11.65
CA ASP A 427 19.95 -23.99 11.61
C ASP A 427 19.52 -22.51 11.52
N PRO A 428 19.17 -21.88 12.66
CA PRO A 428 18.74 -20.50 12.67
C PRO A 428 19.83 -19.48 12.26
N THR A 429 21.11 -19.80 12.45
CA THR A 429 22.22 -18.85 12.19
C THR A 429 22.55 -18.74 10.72
N GLN A 430 22.42 -19.83 9.95
CA GLN A 430 22.68 -19.80 8.50
C GLN A 430 21.48 -19.30 7.68
N GLN A 431 20.26 -19.50 8.17
CA GLN A 431 19.05 -19.28 7.37
C GLN A 431 18.12 -18.21 7.96
N LEU A 432 17.54 -18.46 9.13
CA LEU A 432 16.47 -17.61 9.68
C LEU A 432 16.98 -16.22 10.04
N ILE A 433 18.04 -16.11 10.85
CA ILE A 433 18.57 -14.84 11.34
C ILE A 433 19.06 -13.94 10.18
N PRO A 434 19.90 -14.41 9.24
CA PRO A 434 20.32 -13.60 8.09
C PRO A 434 19.16 -13.14 7.20
N SER A 435 18.07 -13.93 7.11
CA SER A 435 16.89 -13.56 6.30
C SER A 435 16.13 -12.34 6.84
N LEU A 436 16.30 -12.00 8.12
CA LEU A 436 15.69 -10.82 8.74
C LEU A 436 16.33 -9.51 8.24
N GLY A 437 17.61 -9.58 7.86
CA GLY A 437 18.36 -8.49 7.25
C GLY A 437 18.23 -8.37 5.74
N LYS A 438 17.38 -9.18 5.12
CA LYS A 438 17.12 -9.13 3.68
C LYS A 438 15.73 -8.54 3.41
N LYS A 439 15.69 -7.43 2.68
CA LYS A 439 14.46 -6.81 2.20
C LYS A 439 13.97 -7.52 0.93
N ASN A 440 12.66 -7.76 0.84
CA ASN A 440 12.00 -8.21 -0.38
C ASN A 440 10.58 -7.63 -0.40
N LEU A 441 10.36 -6.62 -1.23
CA LEU A 441 9.09 -5.88 -1.21
C LEU A 441 7.94 -6.61 -1.88
N ALA A 442 8.20 -7.48 -2.85
CA ALA A 442 7.16 -8.32 -3.45
C ALA A 442 6.51 -9.20 -2.36
N GLU A 443 7.32 -9.93 -1.58
CA GLU A 443 6.79 -10.72 -0.47
C GLU A 443 6.18 -9.88 0.65
N TYR A 444 6.73 -8.69 0.93
CA TYR A 444 6.11 -7.74 1.86
C TYR A 444 4.70 -7.37 1.41
N SER A 445 4.51 -6.95 0.16
CA SER A 445 3.20 -6.55 -0.35
C SER A 445 2.19 -7.69 -0.32
N HIS A 446 2.64 -8.93 -0.56
CA HIS A 446 1.82 -10.12 -0.38
C HIS A 446 1.36 -10.24 1.07
N ARG A 447 2.28 -10.29 2.04
CA ARG A 447 1.93 -10.39 3.46
C ARG A 447 1.02 -9.25 3.93
N GLN A 448 1.28 -8.01 3.50
CA GLN A 448 0.43 -6.88 3.86
C GLN A 448 -0.96 -6.93 3.21
N PHE A 449 -1.07 -7.43 1.97
CA PHE A 449 -2.37 -7.64 1.33
C PHE A 449 -3.27 -8.58 2.17
N ALA A 450 -2.69 -9.64 2.74
CA ALA A 450 -3.41 -10.54 3.64
C ALA A 450 -3.62 -9.93 5.03
N ALA A 451 -2.59 -9.30 5.63
CA ALA A 451 -2.69 -8.69 6.95
C ALA A 451 -3.72 -7.56 6.99
N LEU A 452 -3.86 -6.77 5.93
CA LEU A 452 -4.87 -5.71 5.83
C LEU A 452 -6.22 -6.23 5.33
N ASN A 453 -6.34 -7.53 5.06
CA ASN A 453 -7.54 -8.21 4.59
C ASN A 453 -8.16 -7.55 3.34
N CYS A 454 -7.34 -7.23 2.33
CA CYS A 454 -7.82 -6.51 1.14
C CYS A 454 -8.96 -7.24 0.41
N VAL A 455 -9.00 -8.58 0.49
CA VAL A 455 -10.09 -9.41 -0.08
C VAL A 455 -11.43 -9.27 0.65
N ALA A 456 -11.44 -8.64 1.82
CA ALA A 456 -12.69 -8.34 2.52
C ALA A 456 -13.58 -7.45 1.65
N CYS A 457 -13.00 -6.47 0.94
CA CYS A 457 -13.74 -5.53 0.10
C CYS A 457 -13.55 -5.78 -1.40
N HIS A 458 -12.44 -6.39 -1.81
CA HIS A 458 -12.11 -6.54 -3.22
C HIS A 458 -12.16 -7.99 -3.67
N GLN A 459 -12.75 -8.22 -4.85
CA GLN A 459 -12.54 -9.46 -5.58
C GLN A 459 -11.06 -9.58 -6.01
N ARG A 460 -10.53 -10.81 -6.01
CA ARG A 460 -9.22 -11.10 -6.60
C ARG A 460 -9.17 -12.53 -7.13
N ASP A 461 -8.69 -12.70 -8.35
CA ASP A 461 -8.54 -13.99 -9.04
C ASP A 461 -9.85 -14.78 -9.12
N SER A 462 -10.94 -14.07 -9.41
CA SER A 462 -12.33 -14.57 -9.40
C SER A 462 -12.88 -14.99 -8.04
N VAL A 463 -12.13 -14.80 -6.95
CA VAL A 463 -12.63 -15.03 -5.58
C VAL A 463 -13.46 -13.82 -5.13
N PRO A 464 -14.77 -13.97 -4.87
CA PRO A 464 -15.64 -12.87 -4.43
C PRO A 464 -15.20 -12.29 -3.09
N SER A 465 -15.55 -11.03 -2.83
CA SER A 465 -15.20 -10.36 -1.58
C SER A 465 -16.11 -10.80 -0.42
N LEU A 466 -15.62 -10.72 0.82
CA LEU A 466 -16.48 -10.95 2.00
C LEU A 466 -17.61 -9.92 2.07
N ARG A 467 -17.37 -8.68 1.63
CA ARG A 467 -18.38 -7.62 1.57
C ARG A 467 -19.59 -8.04 0.72
N ASP A 468 -19.33 -8.64 -0.44
CA ASP A 468 -20.41 -9.09 -1.34
C ASP A 468 -21.19 -10.24 -0.69
N GLN A 469 -20.46 -11.19 -0.08
CA GLN A 469 -21.04 -12.37 0.58
C GLN A 469 -21.87 -12.04 1.82
N LEU A 470 -21.50 -10.99 2.57
CA LEU A 470 -22.08 -10.64 3.87
C LEU A 470 -23.02 -9.43 3.79
N SER A 471 -23.36 -8.98 2.58
CA SER A 471 -24.19 -7.77 2.36
C SER A 471 -25.59 -7.88 2.96
N GLU A 472 -26.19 -9.08 2.95
CA GLU A 472 -27.51 -9.34 3.52
C GLU A 472 -27.55 -9.20 5.06
N GLU A 473 -26.44 -9.48 5.76
CA GLU A 473 -26.38 -9.36 7.23
C GLU A 473 -26.70 -7.94 7.70
N VAL A 474 -26.38 -6.96 6.87
CA VAL A 474 -26.48 -5.53 7.17
C VAL A 474 -27.52 -4.82 6.30
N ALA A 475 -28.32 -5.54 5.51
CA ALA A 475 -29.33 -4.94 4.65
C ALA A 475 -30.32 -4.06 5.42
N HIS A 476 -30.67 -4.46 6.65
CA HIS A 476 -31.55 -3.73 7.56
C HIS A 476 -31.00 -2.37 8.03
N LEU A 477 -29.71 -2.09 7.85
CA LEU A 477 -29.08 -0.81 8.19
C LEU A 477 -29.23 0.22 7.05
N SER A 478 -29.60 -0.22 5.85
CA SER A 478 -30.03 0.72 4.81
C SER A 478 -31.42 1.22 5.16
N LYS A 479 -31.65 2.53 5.06
CA LYS A 479 -33.03 3.03 4.94
C LYS A 479 -33.64 2.31 3.75
N SER A 480 -34.66 1.49 3.98
CA SER A 480 -35.55 1.10 2.89
C SER A 480 -35.98 2.40 2.24
N ILE A 481 -35.55 2.64 0.99
CA ILE A 481 -36.37 3.43 0.09
C ILE A 481 -37.72 2.74 0.19
N THR A 482 -38.68 3.41 0.80
CA THR A 482 -40.08 2.99 0.76
C THR A 482 -40.36 2.61 -0.68
N VAL A 483 -40.66 1.34 -0.90
CA VAL A 483 -40.98 0.75 -2.20
C VAL A 483 -42.27 1.40 -2.68
N ASP A 484 -42.16 2.62 -3.22
CA ASP A 484 -43.24 3.38 -3.84
C ASP A 484 -42.70 4.27 -5.00
N SER A 485 -41.49 3.99 -5.50
CA SER A 485 -41.07 4.50 -6.80
C SER A 485 -40.18 3.48 -7.53
N GLU A 486 -40.80 2.67 -8.39
CA GLU A 486 -40.12 1.91 -9.45
C GLU A 486 -39.34 2.83 -10.43
N GLU A 487 -39.38 4.15 -10.24
CA GLU A 487 -38.69 5.16 -11.04
C GLU A 487 -37.26 5.50 -10.57
N GLU A 488 -36.85 5.25 -9.31
CA GLU A 488 -35.52 5.68 -8.81
C GLU A 488 -34.41 4.61 -8.85
N SER A 489 -34.74 3.34 -9.12
CA SER A 489 -33.72 2.29 -9.33
C SER A 489 -33.17 2.26 -10.76
N ALA A 490 -33.83 2.91 -11.71
CA ALA A 490 -33.37 3.04 -13.09
C ALA A 490 -32.35 4.20 -13.19
N GLY A 491 -31.06 3.87 -13.31
CA GLY A 491 -29.99 4.86 -13.53
C GLY A 491 -29.00 5.07 -12.36
N GLN A 492 -29.08 4.27 -11.29
CA GLN A 492 -28.05 4.33 -10.23
C GLN A 492 -26.76 3.62 -10.66
N ALA A 493 -25.64 4.30 -10.48
CA ALA A 493 -24.33 3.76 -10.86
C ALA A 493 -23.97 2.48 -10.10
N PRO A 494 -23.34 1.47 -10.74
CA PRO A 494 -23.01 0.19 -10.11
C PRO A 494 -22.11 0.38 -8.90
N GLN A 495 -22.56 0.06 -7.69
CA GLN A 495 -21.77 0.20 -6.44
C GLN A 495 -20.68 -0.87 -6.27
N THR A 496 -20.23 -1.49 -7.36
CA THR A 496 -19.26 -2.58 -7.38
C THR A 496 -17.85 -2.07 -7.13
N ILE A 497 -17.16 -2.68 -6.17
CA ILE A 497 -15.76 -2.37 -5.88
C ILE A 497 -14.85 -3.00 -6.94
N PRO A 498 -13.85 -2.28 -7.48
CA PRO A 498 -12.97 -2.83 -8.51
C PRO A 498 -12.14 -4.01 -8.00
N ALA A 499 -12.02 -5.06 -8.81
CA ALA A 499 -11.13 -6.18 -8.51
C ALA A 499 -9.64 -5.76 -8.52
N LEU A 500 -8.82 -6.44 -7.73
CA LEU A 500 -7.39 -6.11 -7.55
C LEU A 500 -6.44 -6.99 -8.38
N ASP A 501 -6.96 -7.66 -9.41
CA ASP A 501 -6.20 -8.62 -10.22
C ASP A 501 -4.96 -8.03 -10.90
N HIS A 502 -5.07 -6.79 -11.34
CA HIS A 502 -4.04 -6.12 -12.13
C HIS A 502 -3.35 -5.01 -11.34
N LEU A 503 -3.48 -4.95 -10.01
CA LEU A 503 -3.10 -3.78 -9.23
C LEU A 503 -1.70 -3.23 -9.57
N GLY A 504 -0.67 -4.11 -9.52
CA GLY A 504 0.72 -3.74 -9.80
C GLY A 504 1.04 -3.47 -11.28
N SER A 505 0.35 -4.14 -12.21
CA SER A 505 0.54 -3.95 -13.66
C SER A 505 -0.32 -2.83 -14.26
N LYS A 506 -1.37 -2.41 -13.55
CA LYS A 506 -2.32 -1.38 -13.97
C LYS A 506 -1.90 0.01 -13.54
N LEU A 507 -1.62 0.18 -12.25
CA LEU A 507 -1.38 1.49 -11.67
C LEU A 507 0.12 1.80 -11.64
N LYS A 508 0.48 3.04 -11.99
CA LYS A 508 1.84 3.53 -11.75
C LYS A 508 2.12 3.52 -10.26
N THR A 509 3.36 3.23 -9.89
CA THR A 509 3.77 3.02 -8.48
C THR A 509 3.43 4.22 -7.62
N HIS A 510 3.75 5.44 -8.07
CA HIS A 510 3.46 6.67 -7.33
C HIS A 510 1.95 6.90 -7.13
N TRP A 511 1.12 6.62 -8.13
CA TRP A 511 -0.34 6.70 -8.00
C TRP A 511 -0.87 5.68 -7.00
N LEU A 512 -0.33 4.45 -7.01
CA LEU A 512 -0.71 3.42 -6.06
C LEU A 512 -0.30 3.82 -4.62
N THR A 513 0.84 4.47 -4.45
CA THR A 513 1.25 5.06 -3.17
C THR A 513 0.21 6.06 -2.67
N THR A 514 -0.15 7.08 -3.46
CA THR A 514 -1.14 8.09 -3.02
C THR A 514 -2.53 7.49 -2.79
N LEU A 515 -2.90 6.45 -3.55
CA LEU A 515 -4.14 5.71 -3.32
C LEU A 515 -4.15 5.01 -1.96
N LEU A 516 -3.05 4.33 -1.59
CA LEU A 516 -2.93 3.65 -0.30
C LEU A 516 -2.70 4.63 0.86
N GLU A 517 -2.18 5.83 0.61
CA GLU A 517 -2.06 6.91 1.60
C GLU A 517 -3.38 7.65 1.84
N GLY A 518 -4.35 7.53 0.92
CA GLY A 518 -5.58 8.33 0.96
C GLY A 518 -5.41 9.76 0.46
N THR A 519 -4.35 10.04 -0.31
CA THR A 519 -3.95 11.38 -0.76
C THR A 519 -4.15 11.59 -2.26
N VAL A 520 -4.90 10.72 -2.94
CA VAL A 520 -5.20 10.87 -4.36
C VAL A 520 -5.79 12.25 -4.67
N PRO A 521 -5.31 12.94 -5.71
CA PRO A 521 -5.68 14.33 -5.97
C PRO A 521 -7.15 14.47 -6.40
N GLU A 522 -7.71 13.45 -7.03
CA GLU A 522 -9.08 13.44 -7.53
C GLU A 522 -9.69 12.03 -7.38
N LYS A 523 -10.93 11.97 -6.88
CA LYS A 523 -11.67 10.70 -6.77
C LYS A 523 -11.94 10.15 -8.17
N THR A 524 -11.45 8.94 -8.44
CA THR A 524 -11.64 8.29 -9.76
C THR A 524 -13.07 7.84 -10.05
N ARG A 525 -13.91 7.69 -9.02
CA ARG A 525 -15.32 7.28 -9.09
C ARG A 525 -16.12 8.08 -8.07
N PRO A 526 -16.48 9.34 -8.37
CA PRO A 526 -17.16 10.20 -7.40
C PRO A 526 -18.56 9.71 -7.00
N TRP A 527 -19.18 8.86 -7.82
CA TRP A 527 -20.49 8.25 -7.59
C TRP A 527 -20.45 6.99 -6.71
N LEU A 528 -19.27 6.44 -6.41
CA LEU A 528 -19.15 5.24 -5.57
C LEU A 528 -19.25 5.65 -4.10
N LYS A 529 -20.24 5.12 -3.38
CA LYS A 529 -20.43 5.40 -1.95
C LYS A 529 -19.31 4.82 -1.09
N ALA A 530 -18.87 3.62 -1.44
CA ALA A 530 -17.73 2.97 -0.78
C ALA A 530 -16.45 3.81 -0.97
N ARG A 531 -15.68 3.95 0.11
CA ARG A 531 -14.39 4.67 0.11
C ARG A 531 -13.24 3.67 0.15
N MET A 532 -12.20 3.93 -0.64
CA MET A 532 -10.96 3.16 -0.52
C MET A 532 -10.30 3.54 0.81
N PRO A 533 -10.08 2.58 1.73
CA PRO A 533 -9.37 2.82 2.98
C PRO A 533 -7.89 3.19 2.76
N ALA A 534 -7.31 3.93 3.73
CA ALA A 534 -5.92 4.38 3.71
C ALA A 534 -5.05 3.78 4.85
N TRP A 535 -3.79 3.48 4.52
CA TRP A 535 -2.71 3.00 5.40
C TRP A 535 -1.37 3.69 5.08
N PRO A 536 -1.18 4.96 5.50
CA PRO A 536 0.00 5.75 5.12
C PRO A 536 1.35 5.11 5.43
N SER A 537 1.52 4.47 6.60
CA SER A 537 2.83 3.89 6.98
C SER A 537 3.30 2.75 6.08
N ARG A 538 2.38 2.11 5.34
CA ARG A 538 2.66 0.95 4.48
C ARG A 538 2.65 1.26 2.99
N ALA A 539 2.10 2.41 2.61
CA ALA A 539 1.72 2.71 1.24
C ALA A 539 2.87 2.58 0.23
N LYS A 540 4.00 3.25 0.48
CA LYS A 540 5.17 3.22 -0.42
C LYS A 540 5.72 1.79 -0.63
N ASN A 541 5.97 1.06 0.46
CA ASN A 541 6.51 -0.29 0.40
C ASN A 541 5.53 -1.28 -0.26
N MET A 542 4.23 -1.13 0.01
CA MET A 542 3.20 -1.95 -0.66
C MET A 542 3.12 -1.64 -2.16
N ALA A 543 3.09 -0.36 -2.54
CA ALA A 543 3.02 0.04 -3.94
C ALA A 543 4.22 -0.47 -4.77
N THR A 544 5.43 -0.28 -4.25
CA THR A 544 6.67 -0.83 -4.84
C THR A 544 6.60 -2.36 -4.92
N GLY A 545 6.18 -3.02 -3.85
CA GLY A 545 6.06 -4.48 -3.82
C GLY A 545 5.06 -5.04 -4.84
N PHE A 546 3.90 -4.40 -5.03
CA PHE A 546 2.94 -4.80 -6.04
C PHE A 546 3.49 -4.64 -7.46
N ALA A 547 4.25 -3.57 -7.73
CA ALA A 547 4.94 -3.41 -9.01
C ALA A 547 5.97 -4.53 -9.24
N HIS A 548 6.80 -4.83 -8.24
CA HIS A 548 7.81 -5.89 -8.31
C HIS A 548 7.16 -7.27 -8.53
N ALA A 549 6.07 -7.58 -7.82
CA ALA A 549 5.32 -8.82 -7.99
C ALA A 549 4.73 -8.95 -9.42
N ALA A 550 4.41 -7.84 -10.08
CA ALA A 550 3.98 -7.81 -11.47
C ALA A 550 5.12 -7.88 -12.50
N GLY A 551 6.38 -7.96 -12.05
CA GLY A 551 7.57 -7.97 -12.91
C GLY A 551 7.96 -6.58 -13.45
N ILE A 552 7.65 -5.50 -12.71
CA ILE A 552 7.81 -4.12 -13.17
C ILE A 552 8.63 -3.31 -12.15
N SER A 553 9.50 -2.41 -12.63
CA SER A 553 10.20 -1.45 -11.78
C SER A 553 9.24 -0.49 -11.09
N ALA A 554 9.60 -0.11 -9.86
CA ALA A 554 8.92 0.96 -9.15
C ALA A 554 9.23 2.35 -9.71
N ASP A 555 10.28 2.48 -10.52
CA ASP A 555 10.74 3.75 -11.06
C ASP A 555 9.67 4.43 -11.93
N PRO A 556 9.66 5.77 -11.97
CA PRO A 556 8.76 6.50 -12.83
C PRO A 556 8.95 6.11 -14.31
N GLU A 557 7.87 5.69 -14.95
CA GLU A 557 7.84 5.49 -16.41
C GLU A 557 8.07 6.85 -17.10
N MET A 558 9.23 7.02 -17.72
CA MET A 558 9.49 8.15 -18.61
C MET A 558 8.58 8.03 -19.83
N THR A 559 7.66 8.98 -19.97
CA THR A 559 6.79 9.11 -21.15
C THR A 559 7.19 10.39 -21.86
N ASN A 560 7.61 10.27 -23.12
CA ASN A 560 7.89 11.43 -23.94
C ASN A 560 6.57 11.93 -24.53
N PRO A 561 6.31 13.26 -24.51
CA PRO A 561 5.16 13.80 -25.22
C PRO A 561 5.32 13.51 -26.72
N GLY A 562 4.22 13.13 -27.38
CA GLY A 562 4.13 13.03 -28.83
C GLY A 562 4.38 14.36 -29.55
N SER A 563 4.37 14.31 -30.89
CA SER A 563 4.48 15.53 -31.69
C SER A 563 3.20 16.37 -31.59
N ASN A 564 3.27 17.67 -31.92
CA ASN A 564 2.07 18.52 -31.96
C ASN A 564 0.99 17.97 -32.90
N GLU A 565 1.42 17.27 -33.97
CA GLU A 565 0.51 16.60 -34.91
C GLU A 565 -0.21 15.42 -34.26
N THR A 566 0.52 14.50 -33.60
CA THR A 566 -0.11 13.35 -32.93
C THR A 566 -1.02 13.78 -31.79
N ILE A 567 -0.64 14.82 -31.05
CA ILE A 567 -1.47 15.44 -30.02
C ILE A 567 -2.77 16.00 -30.61
N GLY A 568 -2.71 16.73 -31.73
CA GLY A 568 -3.90 17.29 -32.39
C GLY A 568 -4.85 16.20 -32.91
N ILE A 569 -4.30 15.10 -33.44
CA ILE A 569 -5.08 13.91 -33.81
C ILE A 569 -5.72 13.30 -32.56
N GLY A 570 -4.97 13.14 -31.47
CA GLY A 570 -5.47 12.62 -30.20
C GLY A 570 -6.63 13.43 -29.63
N GLU A 571 -6.53 14.76 -29.66
CA GLU A 571 -7.60 15.67 -29.26
C GLU A 571 -8.88 15.44 -30.07
N THR A 572 -8.74 15.32 -31.39
CA THR A 572 -9.87 15.06 -32.29
C THR A 572 -10.49 13.68 -32.04
N LEU A 573 -9.66 12.65 -31.82
CA LEU A 573 -10.09 11.28 -31.55
C LEU A 573 -10.85 11.15 -30.22
N VAL A 574 -10.54 11.96 -29.21
CA VAL A 574 -11.24 11.98 -27.92
C VAL A 574 -12.62 12.65 -28.05
N GLY A 575 -12.77 13.62 -28.95
CA GLY A 575 -13.99 14.38 -29.16
C GLY A 575 -15.07 13.66 -29.97
N ILE A 576 -16.17 14.38 -30.24
CA ILE A 576 -17.38 13.89 -30.92
C ILE A 576 -17.09 13.44 -32.37
N GLN A 577 -16.06 14.03 -33.01
CA GLN A 577 -15.64 13.64 -34.37
C GLN A 577 -14.81 12.35 -34.40
N GLY A 578 -14.42 11.84 -33.23
CA GLY A 578 -13.64 10.62 -33.05
C GLY A 578 -14.46 9.53 -32.37
N PHE A 579 -13.91 8.98 -31.29
CA PHE A 579 -14.54 7.95 -30.46
C PHE A 579 -15.56 8.49 -29.46
N SER A 580 -15.74 9.82 -29.40
CA SER A 580 -16.71 10.49 -28.51
C SER A 580 -16.54 10.12 -27.03
N CYS A 581 -15.29 10.04 -26.56
CA CYS A 581 -14.96 9.67 -25.18
C CYS A 581 -15.60 10.62 -24.15
N ASN A 582 -15.83 11.88 -24.55
CA ASN A 582 -16.51 12.92 -23.75
C ASN A 582 -17.99 12.61 -23.44
N ALA A 583 -18.60 11.64 -24.11
CA ALA A 583 -19.94 11.19 -23.76
C ALA A 583 -19.97 10.58 -22.35
N CYS A 584 -18.95 9.78 -22.00
CA CYS A 584 -18.91 9.04 -20.74
C CYS A 584 -17.85 9.57 -19.75
N HIS A 585 -16.80 10.22 -20.23
CA HIS A 585 -15.69 10.68 -19.40
C HIS A 585 -15.58 12.21 -19.37
N ALA A 586 -15.22 12.74 -18.20
CA ALA A 586 -14.70 14.10 -18.11
C ALA A 586 -13.30 14.17 -18.77
N ILE A 587 -12.99 15.32 -19.38
CA ILE A 587 -11.71 15.58 -20.05
C ILE A 587 -11.17 16.92 -19.54
N GLY A 588 -10.18 16.87 -18.66
CA GLY A 588 -9.67 18.09 -18.04
C GLY A 588 -10.73 18.70 -17.14
N ASP A 589 -11.14 19.93 -17.46
CA ASP A 589 -12.20 20.67 -16.77
C ASP A 589 -13.58 20.52 -17.44
N GLN A 590 -13.65 19.82 -18.58
CA GLN A 590 -14.92 19.56 -19.26
C GLN A 590 -15.59 18.33 -18.65
N ALA A 591 -16.83 18.51 -18.16
CA ALA A 591 -17.65 17.42 -17.65
C ALA A 591 -18.06 16.45 -18.78
N ALA A 592 -18.36 15.21 -18.42
CA ALA A 592 -18.94 14.25 -19.37
C ALA A 592 -20.35 14.69 -19.79
N LEU A 593 -20.71 14.47 -21.06
CA LEU A 593 -21.95 14.99 -21.64
C LEU A 593 -23.19 14.12 -21.40
N ALA A 594 -23.03 12.81 -21.19
CA ALA A 594 -24.14 11.85 -21.18
C ALA A 594 -23.94 10.78 -20.09
N ILE A 595 -24.12 11.17 -18.82
CA ILE A 595 -23.95 10.29 -17.67
C ILE A 595 -25.31 9.68 -17.27
N PHE A 596 -25.57 8.43 -17.67
CA PHE A 596 -26.81 7.73 -17.30
C PHE A 596 -26.64 6.74 -16.14
N GLU A 597 -25.44 6.16 -15.97
CA GLU A 597 -25.16 5.10 -14.98
C GLU A 597 -23.85 5.34 -14.21
N GLY A 598 -23.35 6.59 -14.21
CA GLY A 598 -22.10 6.99 -13.54
C GLY A 598 -20.96 7.33 -14.51
N ALA A 599 -20.33 8.48 -14.29
CA ALA A 599 -19.25 8.95 -15.16
C ALA A 599 -18.02 8.05 -15.06
N GLY A 600 -17.36 7.83 -16.19
CA GLY A 600 -16.02 7.25 -16.22
C GLY A 600 -14.99 8.19 -15.55
N PRO A 601 -13.80 7.68 -15.17
CA PRO A 601 -12.77 8.52 -14.58
C PRO A 601 -12.37 9.67 -15.50
N ASN A 602 -12.00 10.82 -14.94
CA ASN A 602 -11.47 11.94 -15.71
C ASN A 602 -10.22 11.50 -16.49
N LEU A 603 -10.24 11.66 -17.82
CA LEU A 603 -9.17 11.16 -18.68
C LEU A 603 -7.84 11.88 -18.48
N LYS A 604 -7.85 13.10 -17.91
CA LYS A 604 -6.61 13.82 -17.54
C LYS A 604 -5.76 13.05 -16.52
N LEU A 605 -6.38 12.14 -15.75
CA LEU A 605 -5.66 11.35 -14.75
C LEU A 605 -4.88 10.19 -15.39
N THR A 606 -5.22 9.79 -16.62
CA THR A 606 -4.66 8.60 -17.29
C THR A 606 -3.13 8.54 -17.26
N PRO A 607 -2.39 9.59 -17.65
CA PRO A 607 -0.93 9.51 -17.74
C PRO A 607 -0.23 9.43 -16.38
N GLY A 608 -0.81 10.01 -15.32
CA GLY A 608 -0.31 9.84 -13.95
C GLY A 608 -0.73 8.50 -13.35
N ARG A 609 -1.89 7.98 -13.73
CA ARG A 609 -2.52 6.83 -13.09
C ARG A 609 -2.16 5.48 -13.69
N LEU A 610 -2.28 5.34 -15.01
CA LEU A 610 -2.17 4.05 -15.69
C LEU A 610 -0.78 3.84 -16.26
N ARG A 611 -0.29 2.60 -16.19
CA ARG A 611 0.89 2.17 -16.95
C ARG A 611 0.56 2.15 -18.44
N ASN A 612 1.51 2.53 -19.28
CA ASN A 612 1.27 2.65 -20.72
C ASN A 612 0.79 1.32 -21.34
N GLU A 613 1.40 0.19 -20.96
CA GLU A 613 0.98 -1.12 -21.44
C GLU A 613 -0.47 -1.46 -21.07
N PHE A 614 -0.86 -1.22 -19.80
CA PHE A 614 -2.22 -1.47 -19.35
C PHE A 614 -3.21 -0.54 -20.04
N TYR A 615 -2.86 0.73 -20.25
CA TYR A 615 -3.68 1.67 -21.01
C TYR A 615 -3.99 1.12 -22.40
N HIS A 616 -2.99 0.64 -23.14
CA HIS A 616 -3.21 0.07 -24.48
C HIS A 616 -4.09 -1.19 -24.43
N GLN A 617 -3.84 -2.10 -23.49
CA GLN A 617 -4.68 -3.30 -23.30
C GLN A 617 -6.15 -2.94 -23.03
N TRP A 618 -6.37 -1.95 -22.16
CA TRP A 618 -7.69 -1.44 -21.82
C TRP A 618 -8.39 -0.77 -23.01
N MET A 619 -7.68 0.03 -23.81
CA MET A 619 -8.24 0.67 -25.01
C MET A 619 -8.58 -0.35 -26.12
N HIS A 620 -7.83 -1.44 -26.22
CA HIS A 620 -8.09 -2.48 -27.23
C HIS A 620 -9.28 -3.37 -26.89
N PHE A 621 -9.38 -3.86 -25.64
CA PHE A 621 -10.44 -4.81 -25.28
C PHE A 621 -10.81 -4.74 -23.79
N PRO A 622 -11.56 -3.71 -23.35
CA PRO A 622 -11.83 -3.49 -21.93
C PRO A 622 -12.68 -4.60 -21.29
N GLN A 623 -13.63 -5.20 -22.02
CA GLN A 623 -14.46 -6.32 -21.55
C GLN A 623 -13.62 -7.56 -21.20
N ARG A 624 -12.44 -7.70 -21.80
CA ARG A 624 -11.54 -8.81 -21.49
C ARG A 624 -10.89 -8.68 -20.12
N ILE A 625 -10.72 -7.45 -19.64
CA ILE A 625 -10.17 -7.15 -18.31
C ILE A 625 -11.30 -7.03 -17.29
N THR A 626 -12.43 -6.46 -17.67
CA THR A 626 -13.61 -6.30 -16.82
C THR A 626 -14.85 -6.63 -17.64
N PRO A 627 -15.41 -7.85 -17.52
CA PRO A 627 -16.51 -8.33 -18.36
C PRO A 627 -17.73 -7.40 -18.42
N MET A 628 -18.05 -6.75 -17.31
CA MET A 628 -19.16 -5.79 -17.18
C MET A 628 -18.80 -4.35 -17.59
N SER A 629 -17.64 -4.13 -18.24
CA SER A 629 -17.24 -2.78 -18.66
C SER A 629 -18.16 -2.25 -19.76
N ILE A 630 -18.74 -1.09 -19.53
CA ILE A 630 -19.53 -0.34 -20.52
C ILE A 630 -18.66 0.37 -21.57
N MET A 631 -17.33 0.43 -21.37
CA MET A 631 -16.44 1.09 -22.33
C MET A 631 -16.43 0.31 -23.65
N PRO A 632 -16.74 0.92 -24.81
CA PRO A 632 -16.82 0.20 -26.07
C PRO A 632 -15.48 -0.42 -26.50
N ARG A 633 -15.57 -1.51 -27.27
CA ARG A 633 -14.44 -2.01 -28.04
C ARG A 633 -14.34 -1.19 -29.32
N PHE A 634 -13.34 -0.31 -29.42
CA PHE A 634 -13.19 0.63 -30.54
C PHE A 634 -12.49 0.05 -31.78
N ALA A 635 -11.89 -1.15 -31.66
CA ALA A 635 -11.13 -1.76 -32.74
C ALA A 635 -11.21 -3.29 -32.71
N GLU A 636 -11.17 -3.89 -33.89
CA GLU A 636 -11.08 -5.33 -34.10
C GLU A 636 -9.81 -5.63 -34.89
N ASN A 637 -9.00 -6.60 -34.42
CA ASN A 637 -7.70 -6.92 -35.03
C ASN A 637 -6.78 -5.69 -35.23
N ASN A 638 -6.77 -4.78 -34.27
CA ASN A 638 -6.01 -3.52 -34.30
C ASN A 638 -6.44 -2.53 -35.41
N ILE A 639 -7.63 -2.69 -35.97
CA ILE A 639 -8.22 -1.79 -36.97
C ILE A 639 -9.51 -1.16 -36.41
N SER A 640 -9.58 0.18 -36.43
CA SER A 640 -10.77 0.93 -36.03
C SER A 640 -11.59 1.40 -37.25
N PRO A 641 -12.85 1.82 -37.04
CA PRO A 641 -13.68 2.41 -38.09
C PRO A 641 -13.15 3.74 -38.63
N LEU A 642 -12.33 4.46 -37.85
CA LEU A 642 -11.85 5.81 -38.15
C LEU A 642 -10.60 5.74 -39.06
N LYS A 643 -10.77 5.24 -40.29
CA LYS A 643 -9.67 5.01 -41.23
C LYS A 643 -8.93 6.27 -41.66
N GLN A 644 -9.55 7.44 -41.55
CA GLN A 644 -8.93 8.73 -41.88
C GLN A 644 -7.73 9.07 -40.99
N TYR A 645 -7.55 8.41 -39.84
CA TYR A 645 -6.38 8.58 -38.97
C TYR A 645 -5.55 7.31 -38.95
N PHE A 646 -4.31 7.39 -39.42
CA PHE A 646 -3.36 6.26 -39.45
C PHE A 646 -3.90 4.99 -40.16
N ASP A 647 -4.71 5.16 -41.21
CA ASP A 647 -5.36 4.06 -41.95
C ASP A 647 -6.19 3.11 -41.07
N GLY A 648 -6.68 3.62 -39.94
CA GLY A 648 -7.43 2.85 -38.95
C GLY A 648 -6.57 2.07 -37.96
N ASN A 649 -5.25 2.23 -37.97
CA ASN A 649 -4.36 1.56 -37.02
C ASN A 649 -4.67 2.00 -35.57
N ALA A 650 -5.36 1.15 -34.82
CA ALA A 650 -5.88 1.48 -33.51
C ALA A 650 -4.75 1.73 -32.50
N GLY A 651 -3.65 0.97 -32.56
CA GLY A 651 -2.48 1.19 -31.72
C GLY A 651 -1.93 2.62 -31.84
N LYS A 652 -1.73 3.12 -33.08
CA LYS A 652 -1.27 4.49 -33.33
C LYS A 652 -2.30 5.54 -32.88
N GLN A 653 -3.58 5.28 -33.12
CA GLN A 653 -4.67 6.15 -32.67
C GLN A 653 -4.72 6.26 -31.14
N PHE A 654 -4.60 5.13 -30.43
CA PHE A 654 -4.60 5.09 -28.97
C PHE A 654 -3.34 5.74 -28.38
N THR A 655 -2.18 5.63 -29.05
CA THR A 655 -0.98 6.41 -28.69
C THR A 655 -1.22 7.90 -28.86
N ALA A 656 -1.81 8.34 -29.98
CA ALA A 656 -2.14 9.76 -30.20
C ALA A 656 -3.09 10.30 -29.11
N ILE A 657 -4.12 9.53 -28.74
CA ILE A 657 -4.99 9.87 -27.60
C ILE A 657 -4.17 9.98 -26.31
N HIS A 658 -3.28 9.03 -26.02
CA HIS A 658 -2.44 9.07 -24.83
C HIS A 658 -1.54 10.31 -24.81
N ASP A 659 -0.96 10.71 -25.93
CA ASP A 659 -0.14 11.93 -26.06
C ASP A 659 -0.96 13.19 -25.73
N TYR A 660 -2.20 13.27 -26.22
CA TYR A 660 -3.12 14.36 -25.88
C TYR A 660 -3.46 14.36 -24.39
N LEU A 661 -3.76 13.19 -23.80
CA LEU A 661 -4.02 13.07 -22.37
C LEU A 661 -2.78 13.46 -21.56
N PHE A 662 -1.56 13.14 -22.02
CA PHE A 662 -0.32 13.59 -21.40
C PHE A 662 -0.22 15.11 -21.40
N LYS A 663 -0.53 15.77 -22.53
CA LYS A 663 -0.60 17.23 -22.61
C LYS A 663 -1.64 17.82 -21.64
N LEU A 664 -2.79 17.17 -21.47
CA LEU A 664 -3.82 17.62 -20.53
C LEU A 664 -3.42 17.41 -19.07
N ALA A 665 -2.78 16.29 -18.76
CA ALA A 665 -2.33 15.92 -17.42
C ALA A 665 -1.14 16.76 -16.94
N SER A 666 -0.30 17.19 -17.88
CA SER A 666 0.75 18.14 -17.61
C SER A 666 0.11 19.51 -17.39
N ASP A 667 -0.23 19.81 -16.13
CA ASP A 667 -0.46 21.17 -15.59
C ASP A 667 0.79 22.08 -15.71
N VAL A 668 1.70 21.70 -16.59
CA VAL A 668 2.95 22.30 -16.95
C VAL A 668 2.60 23.24 -18.10
N PRO A 669 2.61 24.56 -17.88
CA PRO A 669 2.36 25.50 -18.96
C PRO A 669 3.30 25.21 -20.15
N PRO A 670 2.88 25.42 -21.40
CA PRO A 670 3.73 25.21 -22.57
C PRO A 670 5.13 25.81 -22.39
N GLY A 671 6.17 24.97 -22.49
CA GLY A 671 7.57 25.37 -22.29
C GLY A 671 8.15 25.13 -20.89
N MET A 672 7.35 24.64 -19.94
CA MET A 672 7.81 24.16 -18.63
C MET A 672 8.01 22.63 -18.63
N GLN A 673 8.69 22.08 -17.61
CA GLN A 673 8.88 20.66 -17.29
C GLN A 673 8.85 20.47 -15.77
N SER A 674 8.61 19.25 -15.28
CA SER A 674 8.53 18.96 -13.83
C SER A 674 9.91 18.99 -13.15
N GLY A 675 9.95 19.37 -11.87
CA GLY A 675 11.14 19.43 -11.02
C GLY A 675 11.85 20.79 -11.07
N LEU A 676 12.81 20.99 -10.16
CA LEU A 676 13.66 22.17 -10.12
C LEU A 676 15.01 21.90 -10.81
N ILE A 677 15.61 22.95 -11.35
CA ILE A 677 16.98 22.89 -11.89
C ILE A 677 17.94 22.95 -10.71
N GLY A 678 18.66 21.86 -10.44
CA GLY A 678 19.71 21.79 -9.44
C GLY A 678 21.08 22.07 -10.06
N GLU A 679 21.65 23.23 -9.73
CA GLU A 679 23.02 23.60 -10.06
C GLU A 679 23.94 23.33 -8.87
N TYR A 680 24.83 22.36 -9.01
CA TYR A 680 25.72 21.90 -7.95
C TYR A 680 27.12 22.44 -8.17
N TYR A 681 27.70 23.07 -7.17
CA TYR A 681 28.99 23.74 -7.26
C TYR A 681 29.95 23.19 -6.22
N LYS A 682 31.15 22.81 -6.64
CA LYS A 682 32.26 22.54 -5.71
C LYS A 682 32.92 23.86 -5.34
N ILE A 683 33.05 24.14 -4.04
CA ILE A 683 33.67 25.38 -3.56
C ILE A 683 35.18 25.13 -3.39
N SER A 684 35.99 25.99 -4.02
CA SER A 684 37.41 26.10 -3.74
C SER A 684 37.73 27.54 -3.33
N GLY A 685 38.09 27.74 -2.05
CA GLY A 685 38.43 29.05 -1.50
C GLY A 685 37.32 29.73 -0.69
N ASN A 686 37.30 31.07 -0.66
CA ASN A 686 36.43 31.83 0.24
C ASN A 686 34.95 31.73 -0.17
N ARG A 687 34.14 31.07 0.68
CA ARG A 687 32.71 30.81 0.49
C ARG A 687 31.88 32.07 0.22
N ASP A 688 31.97 33.09 1.08
CA ASP A 688 31.11 34.28 0.93
C ASP A 688 31.41 35.03 -0.38
N ARG A 689 32.68 34.99 -0.82
CA ARG A 689 33.08 35.51 -2.14
C ARG A 689 32.50 34.67 -3.28
N PHE A 690 32.43 33.35 -3.12
CA PHE A 690 31.83 32.45 -4.10
C PHE A 690 30.33 32.72 -4.26
N ILE A 691 29.59 32.79 -3.15
CA ILE A 691 28.14 33.08 -3.15
C ILE A 691 27.84 34.42 -3.84
N ARG A 692 28.63 35.47 -3.58
CA ARG A 692 28.50 36.78 -4.27
C ARG A 692 28.76 36.72 -5.78
N ARG A 693 29.40 35.66 -6.27
CA ARG A 693 29.76 35.46 -7.68
C ARG A 693 29.02 34.27 -8.30
N LEU A 694 28.05 33.68 -7.61
CA LEU A 694 27.36 32.45 -8.01
C LEU A 694 26.78 32.55 -9.42
N ASN A 695 26.18 33.70 -9.78
CA ASN A 695 25.63 33.95 -11.12
C ASN A 695 26.65 33.91 -12.27
N ARG A 696 27.95 33.89 -11.97
CA ARG A 696 29.05 33.76 -12.95
C ARG A 696 29.80 32.44 -12.81
N ALA A 697 29.43 31.60 -11.83
CA ALA A 697 30.06 30.32 -11.60
C ALA A 697 29.50 29.28 -12.58
N THR A 698 30.35 28.35 -12.98
CA THR A 698 29.96 27.19 -13.78
C THR A 698 29.66 26.03 -12.81
N PRO A 699 28.47 25.41 -12.86
CA PRO A 699 28.16 24.24 -12.03
C PRO A 699 29.12 23.08 -12.32
N PHE A 700 29.51 22.38 -11.25
CA PHE A 700 30.22 21.10 -11.30
C PHE A 700 29.30 19.98 -11.81
N PHE A 701 28.05 19.99 -11.40
CA PHE A 701 27.03 19.02 -11.82
C PHE A 701 25.69 19.73 -12.00
N LEU A 702 24.90 19.25 -12.96
CA LEU A 702 23.59 19.79 -13.29
C LEU A 702 22.59 18.63 -13.39
N ARG A 703 21.48 18.72 -12.66
CA ARG A 703 20.37 17.76 -12.78
C ARG A 703 19.02 18.43 -12.53
N ILE A 704 17.97 17.67 -12.81
CA ILE A 704 16.62 18.02 -12.37
C ILE A 704 16.34 17.26 -11.08
N ASP A 705 15.95 17.99 -10.04
CA ASP A 705 15.51 17.43 -8.78
C ASP A 705 13.98 17.50 -8.73
N PRO A 706 13.29 16.34 -8.79
CA PRO A 706 11.84 16.31 -8.72
C PRO A 706 11.32 16.83 -7.37
N GLU A 707 12.09 16.65 -6.30
CA GLU A 707 11.75 17.01 -4.92
C GLU A 707 13.01 17.49 -4.20
N ILE A 708 12.85 18.32 -3.16
CA ILE A 708 13.94 18.70 -2.25
C ILE A 708 13.71 17.93 -0.95
N ASP A 709 14.10 16.66 -0.97
CA ASP A 709 14.02 15.74 0.17
C ASP A 709 15.34 14.98 0.28
N PHE A 710 16.36 15.66 0.80
CA PHE A 710 17.68 15.09 1.07
C PHE A 710 17.86 14.98 2.58
N PRO A 711 17.54 13.82 3.20
CA PRO A 711 17.77 13.58 4.62
C PRO A 711 19.23 13.82 5.02
N ASN A 712 19.50 14.01 6.31
CA ASN A 712 20.89 14.15 6.75
C ASN A 712 21.66 12.84 6.57
N THR A 713 22.85 12.90 5.99
CA THR A 713 23.73 11.75 5.75
C THR A 713 25.19 12.12 6.01
N SER A 714 26.02 11.13 6.36
CA SER A 714 27.49 11.28 6.44
C SER A 714 28.20 10.66 5.23
N ASP A 715 27.46 10.00 4.34
CA ASP A 715 27.93 9.56 3.02
C ASP A 715 27.75 10.67 1.99
N GLY A 716 28.37 10.58 0.81
CA GLY A 716 28.30 11.61 -0.24
C GLY A 716 26.88 12.09 -0.63
N PHE A 717 26.78 13.35 -1.06
CA PHE A 717 25.49 14.00 -1.33
C PHE A 717 24.73 13.30 -2.46
N TYR A 718 23.60 12.69 -2.12
CA TYR A 718 22.62 11.95 -2.96
C TYR A 718 22.84 12.02 -4.47
N GLY A 719 23.48 10.98 -5.05
CA GLY A 719 23.65 10.86 -6.51
C GLY A 719 24.63 11.86 -7.12
N THR A 720 25.49 12.47 -6.29
CA THR A 720 26.60 13.34 -6.71
C THR A 720 27.96 12.76 -6.25
N LYS A 721 29.06 13.41 -6.64
CA LYS A 721 30.44 13.14 -6.18
C LYS A 721 30.88 14.18 -5.12
N LEU A 722 29.92 14.88 -4.50
CA LEU A 722 30.14 15.93 -3.50
C LEU A 722 30.02 15.34 -2.09
N ASN A 723 30.76 15.92 -1.14
CA ASN A 723 30.71 15.49 0.26
C ASN A 723 30.81 16.67 1.23
N ASP A 724 31.89 17.45 1.13
CA ASP A 724 32.05 18.69 1.89
C ASP A 724 32.34 19.84 0.92
N GLN A 725 32.18 21.07 1.39
CA GLN A 725 32.53 22.29 0.67
C GLN A 725 31.86 22.40 -0.69
N PHE A 726 30.54 22.28 -0.71
CA PHE A 726 29.75 22.48 -1.91
C PHE A 726 28.54 23.35 -1.66
N LEU A 727 27.93 23.79 -2.75
CA LEU A 727 26.71 24.57 -2.74
C LEU A 727 25.78 24.05 -3.81
N VAL A 728 24.49 24.08 -3.53
CA VAL A 728 23.45 23.77 -4.49
C VAL A 728 22.52 24.97 -4.62
N ARG A 729 22.26 25.36 -5.86
CA ARG A 729 21.18 26.30 -6.19
C ARG A 729 20.10 25.52 -6.93
N TRP A 730 18.96 25.34 -6.27
CA TRP A 730 17.74 24.89 -6.92
C TRP A 730 16.92 26.09 -7.33
N HIS A 731 16.49 26.13 -8.60
CA HIS A 731 15.61 27.20 -9.07
C HIS A 731 14.58 26.69 -10.08
N GLY A 732 13.47 27.41 -10.16
CA GLY A 732 12.35 27.10 -11.01
C GLY A 732 11.09 27.81 -10.57
N SER A 733 9.97 27.13 -10.69
CA SER A 733 8.67 27.62 -10.28
C SER A 733 7.98 26.65 -9.34
N LEU A 734 7.40 27.22 -8.28
CA LEU A 734 6.54 26.54 -7.34
C LEU A 734 5.07 26.78 -7.71
N LYS A 735 4.34 25.70 -7.97
CA LYS A 735 2.90 25.73 -8.26
C LYS A 735 2.08 25.71 -6.97
N ILE A 736 1.39 26.82 -6.71
CA ILE A 736 0.49 27.03 -5.59
C ILE A 736 -0.95 26.61 -5.99
N PRO A 737 -1.54 25.59 -5.34
CA PRO A 737 -2.84 25.04 -5.75
C PRO A 737 -4.04 25.93 -5.39
N SER A 738 -3.90 26.78 -4.37
CA SER A 738 -4.98 27.62 -3.84
C SER A 738 -4.44 28.90 -3.22
N ASP A 739 -5.22 29.98 -3.27
CA ASP A 739 -4.93 31.20 -2.52
C ASP A 739 -4.85 30.91 -1.00
N GLY A 740 -3.89 31.53 -0.31
CA GLY A 740 -3.87 31.52 1.15
C GLY A 740 -2.49 31.73 1.76
N THR A 741 -2.41 31.54 3.09
CA THR A 741 -1.15 31.61 3.84
C THR A 741 -0.50 30.24 3.88
N TYR A 742 0.71 30.14 3.34
CA TYR A 742 1.55 28.95 3.36
C TYR A 742 2.66 29.14 4.38
N ARG A 743 2.93 28.11 5.17
CA ARG A 743 4.11 28.05 6.04
C ARG A 743 5.15 27.13 5.42
N PHE A 744 6.28 27.66 5.00
CA PHE A 744 7.41 26.85 4.55
C PHE A 744 8.26 26.40 5.73
N HIS A 745 8.82 25.20 5.63
CA HIS A 745 9.76 24.61 6.58
C HIS A 745 10.97 24.14 5.80
N LEU A 746 12.14 24.69 6.13
CA LEU A 746 13.40 24.39 5.49
C LEU A 746 14.35 23.80 6.53
N SER A 747 14.80 22.58 6.27
CA SER A 747 15.75 21.86 7.12
C SER A 747 17.05 21.65 6.39
N SER A 748 18.19 21.98 7.02
CA SER A 748 19.51 21.74 6.43
C SER A 748 20.58 21.50 7.48
N ASP A 749 21.59 20.67 7.16
CA ASP A 749 22.89 20.63 7.85
C ASP A 749 23.78 21.68 7.17
N ASP A 750 24.34 22.61 7.94
CA ASP A 750 24.81 23.91 7.45
C ASP A 750 23.73 24.74 6.73
N GLY A 751 24.15 25.78 6.02
CA GLY A 751 23.32 26.92 5.70
C GLY A 751 22.31 26.69 4.56
N SER A 752 21.15 27.34 4.66
CA SER A 752 20.23 27.43 3.53
C SER A 752 19.43 28.74 3.48
N ARG A 753 18.93 29.07 2.29
CA ARG A 753 18.12 30.26 2.01
C ARG A 753 17.04 29.96 0.98
N LEU A 754 15.79 30.23 1.32
CA LEU A 754 14.63 30.10 0.42
C LEU A 754 14.09 31.48 0.04
N SER A 755 13.99 31.71 -1.27
CA SER A 755 13.35 32.88 -1.87
C SER A 755 12.14 32.46 -2.70
N ILE A 756 11.03 33.19 -2.52
CA ILE A 756 9.80 33.05 -3.32
C ILE A 756 9.48 34.39 -3.95
N ASP A 757 9.24 34.43 -5.26
CA ASP A 757 9.02 35.65 -6.06
C ASP A 757 10.11 36.72 -5.82
N GLY A 758 11.37 36.29 -5.79
CA GLY A 758 12.53 37.14 -5.53
C GLY A 758 12.65 37.64 -4.08
N LYS A 759 11.72 37.30 -3.18
CA LYS A 759 11.78 37.67 -1.77
C LYS A 759 12.31 36.51 -0.93
N SER A 760 13.45 36.73 -0.26
CA SER A 760 13.95 35.80 0.77
C SER A 760 12.95 35.71 1.93
N ILE A 761 12.42 34.51 2.17
CA ILE A 761 11.50 34.24 3.28
C ILE A 761 12.17 33.47 4.42
N LEU A 762 13.25 32.76 4.12
CA LEU A 762 14.11 32.08 5.09
C LEU A 762 15.57 32.29 4.67
N ASP A 763 16.42 32.71 5.60
CA ASP A 763 17.84 32.95 5.36
C ASP A 763 18.62 32.68 6.63
N PHE A 764 19.32 31.55 6.65
CA PHE A 764 20.14 31.13 7.78
C PHE A 764 21.41 30.45 7.28
N LEU A 765 22.05 31.06 6.28
CA LEU A 765 23.38 30.65 5.80
C LEU A 765 24.42 30.67 6.94
N GLY A 766 25.43 29.83 6.84
CA GLY A 766 26.46 29.63 7.85
C GLY A 766 26.42 28.23 8.47
N PRO A 767 27.45 27.89 9.26
CA PRO A 767 27.57 26.56 9.83
C PRO A 767 26.56 26.30 10.94
N HIS A 768 25.90 25.16 10.91
CA HIS A 768 25.04 24.66 12.00
C HIS A 768 24.68 23.19 11.79
N SER A 769 24.34 22.48 12.86
CA SER A 769 23.81 21.11 12.75
C SER A 769 22.46 21.07 12.02
N PHE A 770 22.11 19.92 11.45
CA PHE A 770 20.83 19.68 10.77
C PHE A 770 19.64 20.17 11.61
N GLY A 771 18.97 21.22 11.13
CA GLY A 771 17.93 21.91 11.87
C GLY A 771 16.93 22.60 10.97
N GLU A 772 15.71 22.80 11.49
CA GLU A 772 14.59 23.35 10.75
C GLU A 772 14.31 24.82 11.11
N LYS A 773 13.98 25.63 10.10
CA LYS A 773 13.38 26.97 10.26
C LYS A 773 12.11 27.07 9.42
N SER A 774 11.18 27.91 9.87
CA SER A 774 9.89 28.09 9.19
C SER A 774 9.51 29.55 9.02
N ALA A 775 8.83 29.88 7.92
CA ALA A 775 8.32 31.21 7.63
C ALA A 775 6.95 31.13 6.95
N GLU A 776 6.10 32.14 7.17
CA GLU A 776 4.80 32.25 6.51
C GLU A 776 4.83 33.29 5.39
N ILE A 777 4.15 32.97 4.29
CA ILE A 777 3.93 33.89 3.16
C ILE A 777 2.53 33.68 2.60
N LYS A 778 1.87 34.78 2.21
CA LYS A 778 0.59 34.73 1.52
C LYS A 778 0.83 34.62 0.03
N LEU A 779 0.31 33.57 -0.60
CA LEU A 779 0.50 33.29 -2.02
C LEU A 779 -0.86 33.20 -2.73
N LYS A 780 -0.84 33.46 -4.03
CA LYS A 780 -1.99 33.31 -4.92
C LYS A 780 -1.93 31.95 -5.59
N LYS A 781 -3.07 31.42 -6.01
CA LYS A 781 -3.10 30.24 -6.87
C LYS A 781 -2.35 30.56 -8.17
N GLY A 782 -1.44 29.68 -8.56
CA GLY A 782 -0.63 29.85 -9.77
C GLY A 782 0.82 29.49 -9.55
N ASN A 783 1.65 29.91 -10.49
CA ASN A 783 3.09 29.64 -10.50
C ASN A 783 3.83 30.82 -9.89
N HIS A 784 4.67 30.51 -8.90
CA HIS A 784 5.53 31.46 -8.20
C HIS A 784 6.99 31.12 -8.49
N GLU A 785 7.87 32.11 -8.53
CA GLU A 785 9.31 31.86 -8.69
C GLU A 785 9.85 31.27 -7.38
N LEU A 786 10.71 30.26 -7.47
CA LEU A 786 11.39 29.67 -6.33
C LEU A 786 12.89 29.58 -6.60
N GLU A 787 13.67 30.06 -5.65
CA GLU A 787 15.11 29.81 -5.55
C GLU A 787 15.44 29.32 -4.15
N LEU A 788 16.13 28.18 -4.06
CA LEU A 788 16.65 27.62 -2.83
C LEU A 788 18.17 27.47 -2.96
N LEU A 789 18.88 28.12 -2.06
CA LEU A 789 20.32 27.99 -1.90
C LEU A 789 20.61 27.09 -0.70
N TYR A 790 21.48 26.12 -0.89
CA TYR A 790 21.99 25.24 0.17
C TYR A 790 23.51 25.24 0.12
N GLU A 791 24.15 25.35 1.28
CA GLU A 791 25.60 25.25 1.44
C GLU A 791 25.96 24.16 2.43
N GLU A 792 26.91 23.31 2.03
CA GLU A 792 27.54 22.32 2.88
C GLU A 792 29.00 22.72 3.10
N ILE A 793 29.41 22.84 4.36
CA ILE A 793 30.74 23.29 4.77
C ILE A 793 31.54 22.08 5.23
N GLY A 794 30.95 21.27 6.11
CA GLY A 794 31.42 19.91 6.39
C GLY A 794 30.74 19.27 7.59
N GLY A 795 30.72 17.93 7.59
CA GLY A 795 30.06 17.14 8.62
C GLY A 795 29.00 16.22 8.02
N GLY A 796 27.79 16.24 8.57
CA GLY A 796 26.64 15.67 7.87
C GLY A 796 26.17 16.64 6.79
N GLN A 797 25.43 16.12 5.81
CA GLN A 797 24.91 16.90 4.70
C GLN A 797 23.46 16.51 4.42
N GLY A 798 22.59 17.49 4.25
CA GLY A 798 21.17 17.28 4.00
C GLY A 798 20.41 18.59 3.82
N CYS A 799 19.34 18.55 3.02
CA CYS A 799 18.45 19.68 2.79
C CYS A 799 17.04 19.19 2.43
N GLN A 800 16.02 19.61 3.18
CA GLN A 800 14.62 19.23 2.97
C GLN A 800 13.72 20.48 2.94
N LEU A 801 12.84 20.55 1.93
CA LEU A 801 11.84 21.62 1.81
C LEU A 801 10.43 21.05 1.96
N ALA A 802 9.75 21.49 3.02
CA ALA A 802 8.36 21.16 3.32
C ALA A 802 7.51 22.43 3.39
N TRP A 803 6.19 22.24 3.36
CA TRP A 803 5.21 23.31 3.58
C TRP A 803 4.01 22.83 4.39
N THR A 804 3.28 23.78 4.96
CA THR A 804 1.92 23.59 5.50
C THR A 804 1.00 24.49 4.68
N PRO A 805 0.21 23.91 3.75
CA PRO A 805 -0.79 24.66 3.00
C PRO A 805 -1.95 25.16 3.88
N PRO A 806 -2.75 26.13 3.40
CA PRO A 806 -3.93 26.60 4.13
C PRO A 806 -4.88 25.45 4.48
N GLY A 807 -5.13 25.25 5.78
CA GLY A 807 -6.04 24.20 6.26
C GLY A 807 -5.55 22.77 6.09
N LYS A 808 -4.27 22.55 5.76
CA LYS A 808 -3.66 21.22 5.62
C LYS A 808 -2.51 21.03 6.60
N GLU A 809 -2.04 19.80 6.74
CA GLU A 809 -0.87 19.48 7.57
C GLU A 809 0.45 19.72 6.84
N LYS A 810 1.54 19.73 7.62
CA LYS A 810 2.91 19.81 7.11
C LYS A 810 3.23 18.59 6.25
N GLN A 811 3.81 18.82 5.08
CA GLN A 811 4.22 17.78 4.15
C GLN A 811 5.46 18.24 3.37
N ILE A 812 6.32 17.30 2.95
CA ILE A 812 7.34 17.56 1.94
C ILE A 812 6.66 18.05 0.66
N ILE A 813 7.23 19.04 -0.01
CA ILE A 813 6.66 19.53 -1.26
C ILE A 813 6.90 18.47 -2.34
N SER A 814 5.83 17.79 -2.74
CA SER A 814 5.91 16.73 -3.76
C SER A 814 6.27 17.29 -5.14
N SER A 815 6.82 16.43 -5.98
CA SER A 815 7.20 16.74 -7.36
C SER A 815 6.12 17.36 -8.25
N ALA A 816 4.84 17.14 -7.93
CA ALA A 816 3.72 17.77 -8.61
C ALA A 816 3.68 19.31 -8.51
N HIS A 817 4.45 19.89 -7.59
CA HIS A 817 4.46 21.34 -7.35
C HIS A 817 5.69 22.05 -7.90
N PHE A 818 6.72 21.32 -8.35
CA PHE A 818 7.92 21.94 -8.90
C PHE A 818 7.92 21.87 -10.42
N LEU A 819 8.22 23.01 -11.02
CA LEU A 819 8.33 23.19 -12.45
C LEU A 819 9.61 23.95 -12.79
N HIS A 820 10.12 23.80 -14.01
CA HIS A 820 11.18 24.64 -14.55
C HIS A 820 10.95 24.89 -16.04
N ALA A 821 11.44 26.01 -16.56
CA ALA A 821 11.38 26.25 -18.00
C ALA A 821 12.38 25.33 -18.73
N LYS A 822 11.93 24.60 -19.75
CA LYS A 822 12.78 23.71 -20.56
C LYS A 822 14.00 24.45 -21.14
N LYS A 823 13.78 25.68 -21.60
CA LYS A 823 14.84 26.56 -22.11
C LYS A 823 15.86 26.93 -21.03
N ALA A 824 15.41 27.17 -19.79
CA ALA A 824 16.28 27.51 -18.68
C ALA A 824 17.26 26.36 -18.40
N PHE A 825 16.78 25.11 -18.27
CA PHE A 825 17.66 23.96 -18.07
C PHE A 825 18.68 23.80 -19.21
N SER A 826 18.22 23.86 -20.46
CA SER A 826 19.11 23.73 -21.63
C SER A 826 20.13 24.87 -21.79
N SER A 827 19.90 26.02 -21.15
CA SER A 827 20.77 27.19 -21.24
C SER A 827 21.90 27.20 -20.22
N VAL A 828 21.81 26.38 -19.17
CA VAL A 828 22.86 26.30 -18.14
C VAL A 828 24.10 25.63 -18.73
N ARG A 829 25.18 26.40 -18.81
CA ARG A 829 26.49 25.87 -19.24
C ARG A 829 27.14 25.19 -18.05
N TRP A 830 27.46 23.90 -18.19
CA TRP A 830 28.22 23.12 -17.21
C TRP A 830 29.20 22.19 -17.94
N ASN A 831 30.28 21.79 -17.27
CA ASN A 831 31.31 20.96 -17.89
C ASN A 831 31.10 19.49 -17.54
N ARG A 832 30.54 18.72 -18.48
CA ARG A 832 30.28 17.29 -18.29
C ARG A 832 31.55 16.47 -18.03
N ALA A 833 32.67 16.85 -18.66
CA ALA A 833 33.94 16.14 -18.51
C ALA A 833 34.60 16.35 -17.13
N THR A 834 34.24 17.40 -16.39
CA THR A 834 34.68 17.54 -15.00
C THR A 834 33.87 16.68 -14.03
N TRP A 835 32.66 16.30 -14.43
CA TRP A 835 31.78 15.43 -13.65
C TRP A 835 32.03 13.95 -13.91
N GLU A 836 32.11 13.53 -15.18
CA GLU A 836 32.39 12.14 -15.59
C GLU A 836 33.76 11.69 -15.10
#